data_AF-A0A915V0V1-F1
#
_entry.id   AF-A0A915V0V1-F1
#
_cell.length_a   1.000
_cell.length_b   1.000
_cell.length_c   1.000
_cell.angle_alpha   90.00
_cell.angle_beta   90.00
_cell.angle_gamma   90.00
#
_symmetry.space_group_name_H-M   'P 1'
#
loop_
_entity.id
_entity.type
_entity.pdbx_description
1 polymer ?
#
loop_
_entity_poly.entity_id
_entity_poly.type
_entity_poly.pdbx_seq_one_letter_code
_entity_poly.pdbx_strand_id
1 'polypeptide(L)'
;MEPAPEAETPAPDAQPVALEATETAAEPEPTPPRRRRARRRRKTTAEESAVAAIETPAVVEEAPAPEPLPPVRHPFVRVQFQNGAPSILFGERAFPPMLFFGNPFTTEAGVRVHQQMQLACESGVHLYSLLITLPVRETGAIEAFDQIRYWTTLGRETNPDAHFLWRITFAPVGKWQAEYPEAVIRFADGSVGGPSVCADRWWQLAKEQLIALVKLVEQEDEGAATIGYHLDYGEWFLSESGGYDTSEAALQAFRDWLRRQYKGDSVVLRACWFNGEVSFSTATIPPFQPSLPHGRVKHFYHPRREGRWIDYHRFLSDTTARRILGLAQAVKETSQGRALVGAPYGYVLEWKHPHAGHFALSQLVRSEHIDFLSAPLSYANRLPGELGALPLPVDSLNLHEKLFLSEEDYRTPFGRASRLTDPSTGHHLGSALAEATPDADYNPPLHTAQAVQQAHRRSLAQSLALGHGEMWMDTWGEGWLAHPDAWAAAREAQTLWRLRERTPSTPPEVAIVIDPESTRYVRTGSPLIEQMVVQAREAVLRSGASVGFYLLEDVARNDFPPSRVVIFLNAWRMSRAAHAAIRKRLQRDGRVLVWVYASTLFHGHRDALASARETLGVAIARQPWASLQGTQIVNKGHPLARFLGVDKLGAPEPWEPSFYAIAEGCDTIGEYIDTGLPSLAVCDHRTWKAVFLGERRLTPEIVRALVRWAGGHIWLDTGDLVQARYPWVHVHARKGGTRTLQFPLPLSVYDPAEDAIVAESVMEHTLYLQEGESRLMLTAPHEQLLRLLQGEPITLEPYFQLIATPETPEGTEPIALEAESDWEEPVLEPIQLEESPFEPIEAIDALDVDNTDEAMELVEPSTPAPRSARRARRRARGRRRGKSERTAQVDAPAPTETPIIAIQWRRPGEEE
;
A
#
# COMPACT_ATOMS: atom_id res chain seq x y z
N MET A 1 8.49 -35.37 53.72
CA MET A 1 8.57 -34.64 55.01
C MET A 1 7.54 -33.54 54.95
N GLU A 2 6.41 -33.75 55.61
CA GLU A 2 5.52 -32.70 56.13
C GLU A 2 6.14 -32.05 57.39
N PRO A 3 5.66 -30.91 57.95
CA PRO A 3 4.26 -30.40 57.92
C PRO A 3 4.06 -28.88 57.71
N ALA A 4 2.77 -28.48 57.68
CA ALA A 4 2.17 -27.13 57.62
C ALA A 4 2.02 -26.48 59.04
N PRO A 5 1.08 -25.54 59.39
CA PRO A 5 0.35 -24.41 58.73
C PRO A 5 0.25 -23.10 59.62
N GLU A 6 -0.59 -22.11 59.24
CA GLU A 6 -1.43 -21.13 60.04
C GLU A 6 -1.44 -19.69 59.42
N ALA A 7 -2.58 -19.16 58.91
CA ALA A 7 -3.69 -18.39 59.55
C ALA A 7 -3.21 -17.00 60.09
N GLU A 8 -3.82 -15.82 59.90
CA GLU A 8 -5.21 -15.35 59.94
C GLU A 8 -5.37 -13.98 59.24
N THR A 9 -6.62 -13.62 58.89
CA THR A 9 -7.10 -12.25 58.59
C THR A 9 -7.60 -11.58 59.88
N PRO A 10 -7.67 -10.22 59.97
CA PRO A 10 -9.01 -9.62 60.02
C PRO A 10 -9.16 -8.23 59.36
N ALA A 11 -10.43 -7.86 59.18
CA ALA A 11 -10.99 -6.63 58.62
C ALA A 11 -10.76 -5.35 59.45
N PRO A 12 -11.23 -4.20 58.96
CA PRO A 12 -11.84 -3.23 59.85
C PRO A 12 -13.23 -2.75 59.38
N ASP A 13 -14.09 -2.52 60.36
CA ASP A 13 -15.40 -1.88 60.27
C ASP A 13 -15.38 -0.60 61.13
N ALA A 14 -16.30 0.33 60.83
CA ALA A 14 -16.74 1.51 61.60
C ALA A 14 -16.37 2.93 61.11
N GLN A 15 -17.45 3.66 60.78
CA GLN A 15 -17.63 5.10 60.49
C GLN A 15 -17.55 6.00 61.77
N PRO A 16 -18.05 7.25 61.79
CA PRO A 16 -17.49 8.50 61.24
C PRO A 16 -17.31 9.59 62.33
N VAL A 17 -16.50 10.63 62.09
CA VAL A 17 -16.49 11.86 62.91
C VAL A 17 -16.33 13.09 62.02
N ALA A 18 -17.19 14.08 62.27
CA ALA A 18 -17.32 15.36 61.59
C ALA A 18 -16.66 16.51 62.38
N LEU A 19 -16.67 17.71 61.74
CA LEU A 19 -16.28 19.07 62.19
C LEU A 19 -14.79 19.39 61.91
N GLU A 20 -14.40 20.51 61.30
CA GLU A 20 -14.93 21.89 61.35
C GLU A 20 -14.29 22.70 60.19
N ALA A 21 -15.05 23.54 59.48
CA ALA A 21 -14.48 24.66 58.71
C ALA A 21 -15.53 25.77 58.54
N THR A 22 -15.12 26.97 58.92
CA THR A 22 -15.88 28.21 59.15
C THR A 22 -16.31 28.94 57.88
N GLU A 23 -17.53 29.49 57.94
CA GLU A 23 -18.12 30.49 57.03
C GLU A 23 -17.52 31.89 57.21
N THR A 24 -17.48 32.68 56.14
CA THR A 24 -17.83 34.12 56.17
C THR A 24 -18.49 34.55 54.85
N ALA A 25 -19.55 35.35 55.00
CA ALA A 25 -20.52 35.77 54.00
C ALA A 25 -20.24 37.17 53.42
N ALA A 26 -20.79 37.47 52.23
CA ALA A 26 -21.26 38.81 51.85
C ALA A 26 -22.19 38.78 50.61
N GLU A 27 -23.31 39.49 50.70
CA GLU A 27 -24.29 39.90 49.67
C GLU A 27 -24.40 41.46 49.71
N PRO A 28 -25.18 42.18 48.87
CA PRO A 28 -25.47 42.05 47.44
C PRO A 28 -25.43 43.41 46.67
N GLU A 29 -25.58 43.37 45.33
CA GLU A 29 -25.75 44.54 44.43
C GLU A 29 -27.23 44.97 44.24
N PRO A 30 -27.48 46.22 43.77
CA PRO A 30 -28.77 46.62 43.18
C PRO A 30 -28.70 47.03 41.68
N THR A 31 -29.76 46.65 40.96
CA THR A 31 -30.15 47.02 39.57
C THR A 31 -30.50 48.52 39.44
N PRO A 32 -30.60 49.15 38.23
CA PRO A 32 -31.87 49.18 37.45
C PRO A 32 -31.66 49.42 35.89
N PRO A 33 -32.61 49.94 35.06
CA PRO A 33 -33.34 49.13 34.06
C PRO A 33 -33.46 49.70 32.60
N ARG A 34 -33.97 48.86 31.66
CA ARG A 34 -34.93 49.13 30.52
C ARG A 34 -34.65 50.30 29.53
N ARG A 35 -34.89 50.27 28.20
CA ARG A 35 -35.77 49.51 27.29
C ARG A 35 -35.54 49.95 25.81
N ARG A 36 -35.53 48.96 24.89
CA ARG A 36 -36.30 48.83 23.61
C ARG A 36 -36.18 49.81 22.40
N ARG A 37 -35.78 49.18 21.27
CA ARG A 37 -36.46 49.04 19.93
C ARG A 37 -36.56 50.25 18.97
N ALA A 38 -35.96 50.15 17.76
CA ALA A 38 -36.57 49.59 16.53
C ALA A 38 -35.97 50.14 15.21
N ARG A 39 -35.71 49.21 14.25
CA ARG A 39 -35.87 49.24 12.76
C ARG A 39 -35.72 50.58 12.01
N ARG A 40 -34.87 50.63 10.96
CA ARG A 40 -35.24 50.36 9.53
C ARG A 40 -34.05 50.43 8.57
N ARG A 41 -34.17 49.67 7.47
CA ARG A 41 -33.27 49.48 6.32
C ARG A 41 -33.26 50.66 5.31
N ARG A 42 -32.13 50.73 4.58
CA ARG A 42 -31.90 50.99 3.13
C ARG A 42 -31.43 52.37 2.65
N LYS A 43 -30.12 52.42 2.32
CA LYS A 43 -29.44 52.76 1.06
C LYS A 43 -29.95 53.97 0.23
N THR A 44 -29.06 54.94 0.04
CA THR A 44 -28.69 55.54 -1.27
C THR A 44 -27.34 56.30 -1.16
N THR A 45 -26.39 55.89 -1.98
CA THR A 45 -25.18 56.59 -2.48
C THR A 45 -25.59 57.82 -3.31
N ALA A 46 -24.80 58.87 -3.57
CA ALA A 46 -23.37 59.16 -3.54
C ALA A 46 -23.17 60.69 -3.45
N GLU A 47 -22.01 61.18 -3.01
CA GLU A 47 -21.33 62.36 -3.58
C GLU A 47 -19.90 62.50 -3.04
N GLU A 48 -19.00 62.96 -3.90
CA GLU A 48 -17.55 63.03 -3.72
C GLU A 48 -17.08 64.37 -3.11
N SER A 49 -15.95 64.26 -2.41
CA SER A 49 -14.78 65.15 -2.42
C SER A 49 -14.52 66.08 -1.22
N ALA A 50 -13.25 65.98 -0.81
CA ALA A 50 -12.35 66.99 -0.24
C ALA A 50 -12.32 67.24 1.28
N VAL A 51 -11.43 66.47 1.93
CA VAL A 51 -10.39 66.82 2.93
C VAL A 51 -10.72 67.84 4.04
N ALA A 52 -10.78 67.36 5.30
CA ALA A 52 -10.20 68.00 6.48
C ALA A 52 -10.12 67.02 7.67
N ALA A 53 -9.18 67.29 8.58
CA ALA A 53 -8.68 66.45 9.68
C ALA A 53 -9.73 65.79 10.58
N ILE A 54 -9.45 64.55 11.00
CA ILE A 54 -10.22 63.78 11.99
C ILE A 54 -9.60 63.93 13.37
N GLU A 55 -10.48 64.25 14.32
CA GLU A 55 -10.29 64.32 15.76
C GLU A 55 -9.87 62.98 16.37
N THR A 56 -9.03 63.06 17.40
CA THR A 56 -8.55 61.95 18.23
C THR A 56 -9.70 61.31 19.03
N PRO A 57 -9.92 59.98 18.95
CA PRO A 57 -10.80 59.29 19.89
C PRO A 57 -10.04 58.80 21.13
N ALA A 58 -10.83 58.65 22.19
CA ALA A 58 -10.46 58.35 23.57
C ALA A 58 -9.59 57.10 23.77
N VAL A 59 -8.75 57.18 24.80
CA VAL A 59 -7.91 56.10 25.34
C VAL A 59 -8.81 54.98 25.87
N VAL A 60 -8.82 53.87 25.14
CA VAL A 60 -9.27 52.56 25.60
C VAL A 60 -8.04 51.90 26.22
N GLU A 61 -8.14 51.36 27.44
CA GLU A 61 -7.12 50.44 27.96
C GLU A 61 -7.00 49.28 26.97
N GLU A 62 -5.87 49.22 26.25
CA GLU A 62 -5.52 48.10 25.39
C GLU A 62 -5.51 46.82 26.24
N ALA A 63 -6.32 45.84 25.84
CA ALA A 63 -6.08 44.46 26.25
C ALA A 63 -4.60 44.15 25.97
N PRO A 64 -3.89 43.46 26.88
CA PRO A 64 -2.49 43.16 26.68
C PRO A 64 -2.30 42.53 25.31
N ALA A 65 -1.39 43.10 24.52
CA ALA A 65 -1.04 42.56 23.21
C ALA A 65 -0.76 41.06 23.38
N PRO A 66 -1.30 40.18 22.51
CA PRO A 66 -0.94 38.78 22.56
C PRO A 66 0.58 38.70 22.53
N GLU A 67 1.18 37.96 23.47
CA GLU A 67 2.62 37.73 23.48
C GLU A 67 3.05 37.32 22.07
N PRO A 68 4.13 37.89 21.52
CA PRO A 68 4.59 37.51 20.19
C PRO A 68 4.83 36.01 20.21
N LEU A 69 4.12 35.28 19.34
CA LEU A 69 4.30 33.85 19.19
C LEU A 69 5.81 33.59 19.03
N PRO A 70 6.39 32.61 19.75
CA PRO A 70 7.80 32.31 19.65
C PRO A 70 8.17 32.10 18.17
N PRO A 71 9.36 32.56 17.74
CA PRO A 71 9.75 32.46 16.34
C PRO A 71 9.75 30.99 15.94
N VAL A 72 9.05 30.66 14.86
CA VAL A 72 9.05 29.30 14.32
C VAL A 72 10.48 28.90 13.96
N ARG A 73 10.96 27.80 14.52
CA ARG A 73 12.35 27.32 14.35
C ARG A 73 12.51 26.23 13.31
N HIS A 74 11.40 25.60 12.90
CA HIS A 74 11.38 24.60 11.85
C HIS A 74 11.64 25.26 10.49
N PRO A 75 12.68 24.86 9.73
CA PRO A 75 12.85 25.33 8.35
C PRO A 75 11.83 24.69 7.40
N PHE A 76 11.74 25.22 6.19
CA PHE A 76 10.92 24.58 5.16
C PHE A 76 11.61 23.31 4.65
N VAL A 77 10.88 22.19 4.65
CA VAL A 77 11.37 20.89 4.19
C VAL A 77 10.51 20.40 3.02
N ARG A 78 11.15 19.93 1.95
CA ARG A 78 10.45 19.41 0.76
C ARG A 78 11.24 18.31 0.08
N VAL A 79 10.53 17.44 -0.62
CA VAL A 79 11.14 16.50 -1.57
C VAL A 79 11.35 17.23 -2.90
N GLN A 80 12.51 17.05 -3.51
CA GLN A 80 12.80 17.50 -4.87
C GLN A 80 13.26 16.32 -5.72
N PHE A 81 12.84 16.29 -6.99
CA PHE A 81 13.35 15.34 -7.97
C PHE A 81 14.26 16.06 -8.96
N GLN A 82 15.49 15.58 -9.13
CA GLN A 82 16.43 16.03 -10.15
C GLN A 82 16.88 14.83 -10.96
N ASN A 83 16.69 14.86 -12.29
CA ASN A 83 17.02 13.71 -13.15
C ASN A 83 16.35 12.39 -12.69
N GLY A 84 15.16 12.48 -12.08
CA GLY A 84 14.45 11.36 -11.47
C GLY A 84 15.06 10.82 -10.17
N ALA A 85 16.13 11.44 -9.65
CA ALA A 85 16.68 11.14 -8.33
C ALA A 85 16.00 12.04 -7.28
N PRO A 86 15.40 11.46 -6.22
CA PRO A 86 14.84 12.25 -5.13
C PRO A 86 15.92 12.82 -4.20
N SER A 87 15.68 13.98 -3.62
CA SER A 87 16.46 14.55 -2.51
C SER A 87 15.54 15.21 -1.50
N ILE A 88 15.96 15.23 -0.24
CA ILE A 88 15.26 15.94 0.84
C ILE A 88 15.95 17.29 1.03
N LEU A 89 15.25 18.37 0.70
CA LEU A 89 15.71 19.72 0.95
C LEU A 89 15.28 20.14 2.35
N PHE A 90 16.24 20.51 3.18
CA PHE A 90 16.05 21.04 4.53
C PHE A 90 16.63 22.45 4.58
N GLY A 91 15.77 23.47 4.43
CA GLY A 91 16.24 24.83 4.15
C GLY A 91 17.03 24.89 2.84
N GLU A 92 18.29 25.31 2.92
CA GLU A 92 19.20 25.38 1.76
C GLU A 92 20.03 24.10 1.55
N ARG A 93 19.98 23.15 2.49
CA ARG A 93 20.76 21.90 2.44
C ARG A 93 19.98 20.81 1.73
N ALA A 94 20.64 20.04 0.89
CA ALA A 94 20.09 18.85 0.25
C ALA A 94 20.69 17.59 0.87
N PHE A 95 19.85 16.61 1.16
CA PHE A 95 20.26 15.31 1.66
C PHE A 95 19.79 14.19 0.73
N PRO A 96 20.61 13.15 0.50
CA PRO A 96 20.10 11.91 -0.06
C PRO A 96 19.02 11.34 0.89
N PRO A 97 17.95 10.73 0.37
CA PRO A 97 16.88 10.15 1.18
C PRO A 97 17.32 8.80 1.76
N MET A 98 18.36 8.82 2.57
CA MET A 98 18.94 7.67 3.27
C MET A 98 18.83 7.91 4.77
N LEU A 99 18.06 7.06 5.43
CA LEU A 99 17.74 7.19 6.84
C LEU A 99 18.16 5.95 7.62
N PHE A 100 18.51 6.15 8.89
CA PHE A 100 18.51 5.09 9.88
C PHE A 100 17.20 5.14 10.67
N PHE A 101 16.49 4.02 10.79
CA PHE A 101 15.36 3.89 11.69
C PHE A 101 15.72 3.12 12.96
N GLY A 102 15.36 3.68 14.11
CA GLY A 102 15.46 3.03 15.40
C GLY A 102 14.17 3.08 16.20
N ASN A 103 13.86 1.99 16.90
CA ASN A 103 12.76 1.91 17.84
C ASN A 103 13.25 1.90 19.30
N PRO A 104 13.24 3.06 20.00
CA PRO A 104 13.71 3.16 21.37
C PRO A 104 12.61 2.86 22.43
N PHE A 105 11.78 1.83 22.23
CA PHE A 105 10.65 1.50 23.13
C PHE A 105 11.03 1.11 24.58
N THR A 106 12.31 0.83 24.86
CA THR A 106 12.86 0.57 26.20
C THR A 106 14.20 1.29 26.38
N THR A 107 14.65 1.47 27.63
CA THR A 107 15.96 2.07 27.93
C THR A 107 17.10 1.30 27.26
N GLU A 108 17.09 -0.04 27.30
CA GLU A 108 18.12 -0.87 26.67
C GLU A 108 18.08 -0.78 25.15
N ALA A 109 16.87 -0.69 24.56
CA ALA A 109 16.72 -0.44 23.13
C ALA A 109 17.26 0.95 22.76
N GLY A 110 16.99 1.97 23.59
CA GLY A 110 17.52 3.31 23.41
C GLY A 110 19.05 3.35 23.34
N VAL A 111 19.75 2.62 24.21
CA VAL A 111 21.23 2.52 24.17
C VAL A 111 21.71 1.92 22.85
N ARG A 112 21.06 0.86 22.37
CA ARG A 112 21.42 0.23 21.08
C ARG A 112 21.09 1.11 19.89
N VAL A 113 19.95 1.80 19.90
CA VAL A 113 19.57 2.77 18.87
C VAL A 113 20.60 3.89 18.81
N HIS A 114 21.02 4.43 19.95
CA HIS A 114 22.05 5.46 20.02
C HIS A 114 23.40 4.99 19.47
N GLN A 115 23.84 3.78 19.81
CA GLN A 115 25.03 3.16 19.22
C GLN A 115 24.92 3.02 17.70
N GLN A 116 23.74 2.65 17.19
CA GLN A 116 23.51 2.54 15.75
C GLN A 116 23.50 3.91 15.06
N MET A 117 22.98 4.96 15.71
CA MET A 117 23.08 6.35 15.21
C MET A 117 24.54 6.80 15.07
N GLN A 118 25.42 6.40 16.00
CA GLN A 118 26.86 6.66 15.91
C GLN A 118 27.46 6.00 14.65
N LEU A 119 27.23 4.70 14.47
CA LEU A 119 27.72 3.96 13.30
C LEU A 119 27.14 4.48 11.97
N ALA A 120 25.88 4.90 11.98
CA ALA A 120 25.22 5.55 10.86
C ALA A 120 25.92 6.88 10.50
N CYS A 121 26.18 7.72 11.51
CA CYS A 121 26.89 9.00 11.34
C CYS A 121 28.31 8.78 10.79
N GLU A 122 29.06 7.83 11.34
CA GLU A 122 30.40 7.45 10.86
C GLU A 122 30.39 6.97 9.40
N SER A 123 29.24 6.50 8.93
CA SER A 123 29.01 6.03 7.56
C SER A 123 28.35 7.07 6.66
N GLY A 124 28.20 8.32 7.11
CA GLY A 124 27.67 9.46 6.34
C GLY A 124 26.14 9.57 6.33
N VAL A 125 25.43 8.87 7.23
CA VAL A 125 23.97 8.95 7.38
C VAL A 125 23.63 9.92 8.51
N HIS A 126 22.97 11.02 8.16
CA HIS A 126 22.63 12.10 9.09
C HIS A 126 21.11 12.28 9.31
N LEU A 127 20.30 11.53 8.56
CA LEU A 127 18.85 11.52 8.72
C LEU A 127 18.44 10.31 9.56
N TYR A 128 17.65 10.55 10.59
CA TYR A 128 17.19 9.53 11.54
C TYR A 128 15.67 9.48 11.56
N SER A 129 15.09 8.28 11.52
CA SER A 129 13.67 8.05 11.74
C SER A 129 13.48 7.37 13.09
N LEU A 130 12.84 8.02 14.04
CA LEU A 130 12.69 7.47 15.39
C LEU A 130 11.21 7.29 15.72
N LEU A 131 10.88 6.11 16.27
CA LEU A 131 9.54 5.82 16.74
C LEU A 131 9.25 6.64 18.00
N ILE A 132 8.21 7.46 17.93
CA ILE A 132 7.67 8.24 19.04
C ILE A 132 6.28 7.72 19.34
N THR A 133 6.07 7.28 20.57
CA THR A 133 4.73 6.90 21.02
C THR A 133 3.96 8.17 21.35
N LEU A 134 2.76 8.31 20.77
CA LEU A 134 1.80 9.35 21.10
C LEU A 134 0.62 8.72 21.87
N PRO A 135 0.63 8.76 23.22
CA PRO A 135 -0.49 8.32 24.03
C PRO A 135 -1.74 9.15 23.70
N VAL A 136 -2.84 8.51 23.35
CA VAL A 136 -4.10 9.21 23.05
C VAL A 136 -4.85 9.50 24.35
N ARG A 137 -4.45 10.60 25.01
CA ARG A 137 -5.01 11.19 26.23
C ARG A 137 -4.61 12.66 26.34
N GLU A 138 -5.17 13.42 27.29
CA GLU A 138 -4.94 14.87 27.44
C GLU A 138 -3.45 15.27 27.54
N THR A 139 -2.61 14.47 28.20
CA THR A 139 -1.16 14.75 28.37
C THR A 139 -0.28 14.16 27.27
N GLY A 140 -0.88 13.51 26.26
CA GLY A 140 -0.18 12.72 25.25
C GLY A 140 0.88 13.51 24.48
N ALA A 141 0.55 14.74 24.08
CA ALA A 141 1.45 15.61 23.35
C ALA A 141 2.72 15.96 24.13
N ILE A 142 2.60 16.20 25.45
CA ILE A 142 3.73 16.54 26.31
C ILE A 142 4.66 15.32 26.45
N GLU A 143 4.10 14.14 26.68
CA GLU A 143 4.85 12.89 26.80
C GLU A 143 5.57 12.50 25.51
N ALA A 144 4.93 12.72 24.35
CA ALA A 144 5.55 12.53 23.04
C ALA A 144 6.64 13.56 22.78
N PHE A 145 6.42 14.81 23.19
CA PHE A 145 7.40 15.88 23.01
C PHE A 145 8.64 15.70 23.90
N ASP A 146 8.49 15.20 25.12
CA ASP A 146 9.63 14.87 26.00
C ASP A 146 10.53 13.79 25.39
N GLN A 147 9.94 12.80 24.69
CA GLN A 147 10.71 11.83 23.89
C GLN A 147 11.47 12.52 22.75
N ILE A 148 10.80 13.39 21.97
CA ILE A 148 11.42 14.14 20.87
C ILE A 148 12.60 15.00 21.37
N ARG A 149 12.41 15.72 22.48
CA ARG A 149 13.45 16.53 23.13
C ARG A 149 14.66 15.68 23.49
N TYR A 150 14.44 14.59 24.22
CA TYR A 150 15.50 13.68 24.63
C TYR A 150 16.32 13.17 23.43
N TRP A 151 15.64 12.68 22.39
CA TRP A 151 16.30 12.12 21.21
C TRP A 151 17.00 13.17 20.35
N THR A 152 16.43 14.37 20.27
CA THR A 152 17.06 15.50 19.56
C THR A 152 18.37 15.89 20.24
N THR A 153 18.36 16.05 21.58
CA THR A 153 19.58 16.37 22.35
C THR A 153 20.63 15.28 22.16
N LEU A 154 20.28 14.02 22.42
CA LEU A 154 21.22 12.91 22.38
C LEU A 154 21.80 12.68 20.97
N GLY A 155 20.97 12.81 19.94
CA GLY A 155 21.44 12.68 18.56
C GLY A 155 22.31 13.85 18.12
N ARG A 156 22.02 15.09 18.54
CA ARG A 156 22.85 16.27 18.25
C ARG A 156 24.19 16.26 19.01
N GLU A 157 24.25 15.69 20.20
CA GLU A 157 25.51 15.45 20.93
C GLU A 157 26.46 14.52 20.15
N THR A 158 25.88 13.58 19.41
CA THR A 158 26.61 12.58 18.64
C THR A 158 26.96 13.08 17.24
N ASN A 159 25.97 13.69 16.59
CA ASN A 159 26.03 14.18 15.23
C ASN A 159 25.43 15.59 15.22
N PRO A 160 26.27 16.65 15.20
CA PRO A 160 25.80 18.03 15.15
C PRO A 160 24.90 18.33 13.94
N ASP A 161 24.94 17.50 12.89
CA ASP A 161 24.11 17.56 11.68
C ASP A 161 22.91 16.58 11.69
N ALA A 162 22.52 16.05 12.85
CA ALA A 162 21.38 15.14 12.98
C ALA A 162 20.04 15.80 12.62
N HIS A 163 19.28 15.18 11.70
CA HIS A 163 17.91 15.59 11.36
C HIS A 163 16.93 14.42 11.51
N PHE A 164 15.72 14.69 11.97
CA PHE A 164 14.80 13.65 12.45
C PHE A 164 13.46 13.62 11.72
N LEU A 165 13.09 12.45 11.25
CA LEU A 165 11.72 12.09 10.86
C LEU A 165 11.06 11.38 12.06
N TRP A 166 9.97 11.94 12.60
CA TRP A 166 9.32 11.34 13.77
C TRP A 166 8.25 10.35 13.33
N ARG A 167 8.45 9.04 13.57
CA ARG A 167 7.41 8.02 13.33
C ARG A 167 6.44 8.00 14.50
N ILE A 168 5.33 8.71 14.34
CA ILE A 168 4.30 8.88 15.36
C ILE A 168 3.40 7.66 15.38
N THR A 169 3.40 6.95 16.50
CA THR A 169 2.53 5.79 16.74
C THR A 169 1.43 6.15 17.73
N PHE A 170 0.17 6.10 17.27
CA PHE A 170 -0.97 6.44 18.12
C PHE A 170 -1.28 5.29 19.08
N ALA A 171 -1.02 5.50 20.37
CA ALA A 171 -1.17 4.46 21.39
C ALA A 171 -2.46 4.63 22.20
N PRO A 172 -3.37 3.65 22.20
CA PRO A 172 -4.47 3.63 23.15
C PRO A 172 -3.90 3.33 24.55
N VAL A 173 -4.25 4.12 25.55
CA VAL A 173 -3.71 4.03 26.92
C VAL A 173 -4.83 4.05 27.98
N GLY A 174 -4.49 3.69 29.22
CA GLY A 174 -5.46 3.70 30.32
C GLY A 174 -6.64 2.75 30.10
N LYS A 175 -7.85 3.19 30.46
CA LYS A 175 -9.09 2.41 30.32
C LYS A 175 -9.84 2.76 29.03
N TRP A 176 -9.13 3.00 27.93
CA TRP A 176 -9.70 3.45 26.66
C TRP A 176 -10.88 2.59 26.15
N GLN A 177 -10.85 1.27 26.37
CA GLN A 177 -11.94 0.38 25.95
C GLN A 177 -13.26 0.68 26.67
N ALA A 178 -13.19 1.18 27.92
CA ALA A 178 -14.36 1.59 28.69
C ALA A 178 -14.83 3.01 28.32
N GLU A 179 -13.91 3.88 27.91
CA GLU A 179 -14.20 5.26 27.48
C GLU A 179 -14.75 5.32 26.05
N TYR A 180 -14.29 4.41 25.19
CA TYR A 180 -14.63 4.30 23.78
C TYR A 180 -15.10 2.87 23.42
N PRO A 181 -16.17 2.35 24.05
CA PRO A 181 -16.64 1.00 23.78
C PRO A 181 -17.05 0.77 22.31
N GLU A 182 -17.46 1.83 21.60
CA GLU A 182 -17.83 1.82 20.18
C GLU A 182 -16.62 1.60 19.26
N ALA A 183 -15.40 1.93 19.73
CA ALA A 183 -14.17 1.87 18.96
C ALA A 183 -13.52 0.49 18.97
N VAL A 184 -13.96 -0.42 19.83
CA VAL A 184 -13.28 -1.69 20.06
C VAL A 184 -13.53 -2.63 18.88
N ILE A 185 -12.48 -2.93 18.11
CA ILE A 185 -12.54 -3.95 17.06
C ILE A 185 -12.76 -5.30 17.71
N ARG A 186 -13.75 -6.05 17.21
CA ARG A 186 -13.97 -7.45 17.57
C ARG A 186 -13.74 -8.29 16.32
N PHE A 187 -12.75 -9.16 16.36
CA PHE A 187 -12.42 -10.01 15.23
C PHE A 187 -13.31 -11.26 15.22
N ALA A 188 -13.36 -11.93 14.07
CA ALA A 188 -14.23 -13.10 13.87
C ALA A 188 -13.86 -14.28 14.79
N ASP A 189 -12.62 -14.36 15.27
CA ASP A 189 -12.12 -15.36 16.21
C ASP A 189 -12.45 -15.04 17.69
N GLY A 190 -13.10 -13.90 17.95
CA GLY A 190 -13.46 -13.43 19.30
C GLY A 190 -12.37 -12.62 20.00
N SER A 191 -11.20 -12.44 19.38
CA SER A 191 -10.16 -11.55 19.89
C SER A 191 -10.56 -10.08 19.74
N VAL A 192 -9.96 -9.24 20.58
CA VAL A 192 -10.22 -7.80 20.62
C VAL A 192 -8.99 -7.07 20.07
N GLY A 193 -9.22 -6.22 19.07
CA GLY A 193 -8.18 -5.38 18.46
C GLY A 193 -8.00 -4.03 19.14
N GLY A 194 -7.13 -3.20 18.57
CA GLY A 194 -7.02 -1.78 18.91
C GLY A 194 -8.26 -0.97 18.50
N PRO A 195 -8.25 0.35 18.73
CA PRO A 195 -9.25 1.27 18.19
C PRO A 195 -9.51 1.09 16.68
N SER A 196 -10.78 1.04 16.29
CA SER A 196 -11.21 1.07 14.90
C SER A 196 -10.70 2.33 14.20
N VAL A 197 -10.25 2.19 12.95
CA VAL A 197 -9.95 3.35 12.09
C VAL A 197 -11.18 4.26 11.90
N CYS A 198 -12.39 3.71 12.10
CA CYS A 198 -13.67 4.39 11.98
C CYS A 198 -14.11 5.09 13.29
N ALA A 199 -13.37 4.96 14.39
CA ALA A 199 -13.73 5.53 15.68
C ALA A 199 -13.47 7.05 15.73
N ASP A 200 -14.37 7.84 15.16
CA ASP A 200 -14.19 9.29 15.02
C ASP A 200 -13.94 10.01 16.37
N ARG A 201 -14.60 9.60 17.45
CA ARG A 201 -14.39 10.19 18.80
C ARG A 201 -12.96 9.96 19.31
N TRP A 202 -12.44 8.75 19.16
CA TRP A 202 -11.08 8.43 19.58
C TRP A 202 -10.04 9.14 18.70
N TRP A 203 -10.27 9.14 17.39
CA TRP A 203 -9.37 9.80 16.43
C TRP A 203 -9.40 11.33 16.51
N GLN A 204 -10.50 11.92 16.99
CA GLN A 204 -10.56 13.35 17.27
C GLN A 204 -9.57 13.72 18.37
N LEU A 205 -9.57 12.99 19.49
CA LEU A 205 -8.57 13.17 20.55
C LEU A 205 -7.15 12.90 20.04
N ALA A 206 -6.94 11.84 19.23
CA ALA A 206 -5.64 11.56 18.64
C ALA A 206 -5.13 12.70 17.74
N LYS A 207 -6.03 13.30 16.93
CA LYS A 207 -5.73 14.45 16.07
C LYS A 207 -5.41 15.69 16.90
N GLU A 208 -6.15 15.96 17.97
CA GLU A 208 -5.89 17.08 18.89
C GLU A 208 -4.52 16.96 19.55
N GLN A 209 -4.15 15.77 20.02
CA GLN A 209 -2.84 15.51 20.60
C GLN A 209 -1.71 15.59 19.56
N LEU A 210 -1.95 15.15 18.32
CA LEU A 210 -1.01 15.33 17.22
C LEU A 210 -0.77 16.81 16.91
N ILE A 211 -1.84 17.61 16.82
CA ILE A 211 -1.74 19.06 16.59
C ILE A 211 -0.97 19.73 17.73
N ALA A 212 -1.27 19.38 18.98
CA ALA A 212 -0.56 19.91 20.14
C ALA A 212 0.94 19.54 20.11
N LEU A 213 1.27 18.30 19.77
CA LEU A 213 2.67 17.85 19.61
C LEU A 213 3.40 18.66 18.52
N VAL A 214 2.79 18.80 17.34
CA VAL A 214 3.39 19.58 16.24
C VAL A 214 3.62 21.02 16.68
N LYS A 215 2.65 21.67 17.36
CA LYS A 215 2.82 23.03 17.90
C LYS A 215 4.02 23.14 18.83
N LEU A 216 4.20 22.19 19.76
CA LEU A 216 5.34 22.18 20.67
C LEU A 216 6.66 22.11 19.90
N VAL A 217 6.77 21.19 18.92
CA VAL A 217 7.97 21.04 18.08
C VAL A 217 8.26 22.31 17.26
N GLU A 218 7.24 22.95 16.68
CA GLU A 218 7.43 24.16 15.87
C GLU A 218 7.92 25.38 16.68
N GLN A 219 7.54 25.45 17.97
CA GLN A 219 7.81 26.59 18.85
C GLN A 219 9.15 26.48 19.60
N GLU A 220 9.66 25.26 19.75
CA GLU A 220 10.86 24.95 20.52
C GLU A 220 12.07 24.62 19.62
N ASP A 221 13.26 24.44 20.23
CA ASP A 221 14.52 24.20 19.51
C ASP A 221 14.52 22.92 18.67
N GLU A 222 13.72 21.93 19.05
CA GLU A 222 13.58 20.65 18.37
C GLU A 222 13.05 20.79 16.94
N GLY A 223 12.31 21.87 16.64
CA GLY A 223 11.86 22.19 15.28
C GLY A 223 13.03 22.38 14.31
N ALA A 224 14.16 22.92 14.76
CA ALA A 224 15.35 23.14 13.92
C ALA A 224 16.08 21.84 13.52
N ALA A 225 15.68 20.69 14.08
CA ALA A 225 16.18 19.36 13.71
C ALA A 225 15.11 18.47 13.06
N THR A 226 13.84 18.89 13.06
CA THR A 226 12.72 18.06 12.58
C THR A 226 12.56 18.18 11.07
N ILE A 227 12.57 17.06 10.36
CA ILE A 227 12.29 16.94 8.91
C ILE A 227 10.78 16.82 8.68
N GLY A 228 10.09 16.09 9.55
CA GLY A 228 8.68 15.80 9.38
C GLY A 228 8.13 14.68 10.24
N TYR A 229 6.96 14.18 9.86
CA TYR A 229 6.17 13.21 10.62
C TYR A 229 5.75 12.03 9.75
N HIS A 230 6.07 10.83 10.21
CA HIS A 230 5.66 9.56 9.61
C HIS A 230 4.50 8.99 10.46
N LEU A 231 3.28 9.07 9.92
CA LEU A 231 2.05 8.77 10.66
C LEU A 231 1.74 7.27 10.60
N ASP A 232 1.76 6.60 11.75
CA ASP A 232 1.64 5.14 11.83
C ASP A 232 0.59 4.69 12.85
N TYR A 233 -0.16 3.67 12.46
CA TYR A 233 -1.12 2.97 13.30
C TYR A 233 -1.14 1.49 12.91
N GLY A 234 -0.06 0.78 13.24
CA GLY A 234 0.11 -0.63 12.88
C GLY A 234 0.12 -0.85 11.37
N GLU A 235 0.81 0.02 10.63
CA GLU A 235 0.88 0.02 9.17
C GLU A 235 -0.46 0.18 8.44
N TRP A 236 -1.52 0.59 9.14
CA TRP A 236 -2.83 0.91 8.58
C TRP A 236 -3.58 -0.25 7.89
N PHE A 237 -3.22 -1.51 8.17
CA PHE A 237 -3.90 -2.68 7.58
C PHE A 237 -4.84 -3.41 8.55
N LEU A 238 -5.82 -4.11 7.96
CA LEU A 238 -6.53 -5.21 8.62
C LEU A 238 -5.91 -6.53 8.19
N SER A 239 -5.53 -7.37 9.15
CA SER A 239 -4.91 -8.67 8.87
C SER A 239 -5.91 -9.66 8.28
N GLU A 240 -5.43 -10.54 7.40
CA GLU A 240 -6.27 -11.57 6.77
C GLU A 240 -6.98 -12.46 7.79
N SER A 241 -6.25 -12.84 8.83
CA SER A 241 -6.76 -13.69 9.91
C SER A 241 -7.75 -12.97 10.82
N GLY A 242 -7.59 -11.66 11.03
CA GLY A 242 -8.51 -10.85 11.83
C GLY A 242 -9.87 -10.67 11.16
N GLY A 243 -9.89 -10.58 9.83
CA GLY A 243 -11.10 -10.37 9.05
C GLY A 243 -11.61 -8.92 9.13
N TYR A 244 -12.93 -8.75 9.10
CA TYR A 244 -13.52 -7.40 9.10
C TYR A 244 -13.54 -6.78 10.49
N ASP A 245 -13.32 -5.46 10.55
CA ASP A 245 -13.73 -4.67 11.69
C ASP A 245 -15.26 -4.72 11.83
N THR A 246 -15.77 -5.26 12.93
CA THR A 246 -17.21 -5.33 13.24
C THR A 246 -17.63 -4.42 14.39
N SER A 247 -16.83 -3.41 14.71
CA SER A 247 -17.16 -2.41 15.74
C SER A 247 -18.42 -1.61 15.37
N GLU A 248 -19.06 -1.01 16.38
CA GLU A 248 -20.20 -0.11 16.16
C GLU A 248 -19.78 1.12 15.35
N ALA A 249 -18.57 1.64 15.60
CA ALA A 249 -17.97 2.72 14.82
C ALA A 249 -17.86 2.36 13.33
N ALA A 250 -17.38 1.15 13.00
CA ALA A 250 -17.28 0.70 11.61
C ALA A 250 -18.64 0.60 10.93
N LEU A 251 -19.67 0.10 11.63
CA LEU A 251 -21.02 0.01 11.09
C LEU A 251 -21.60 1.39 10.79
N GLN A 252 -21.45 2.34 11.72
CA GLN A 252 -21.95 3.68 11.54
C GLN A 252 -21.21 4.41 10.41
N ALA A 253 -19.87 4.35 10.40
CA ALA A 253 -19.06 4.96 9.36
C ALA A 253 -19.34 4.36 7.97
N PHE A 254 -19.63 3.06 7.88
CA PHE A 254 -20.03 2.42 6.63
C PHE A 254 -21.38 2.96 6.13
N ARG A 255 -22.36 3.13 7.02
CA ARG A 255 -23.66 3.73 6.67
C ARG A 255 -23.51 5.17 6.18
N ASP A 256 -22.64 5.95 6.83
CA ASP A 256 -22.35 7.34 6.43
C ASP A 256 -21.61 7.37 5.09
N TRP A 257 -20.67 6.46 4.86
CA TRP A 257 -20.02 6.29 3.57
C TRP A 257 -21.03 5.93 2.48
N LEU A 258 -21.96 4.99 2.71
CA LEU A 258 -23.02 4.67 1.75
C LEU A 258 -23.89 5.89 1.42
N ARG A 259 -24.25 6.71 2.42
CA ARG A 259 -25.01 7.95 2.16
C ARG A 259 -24.26 8.87 1.20
N ARG A 260 -22.95 9.06 1.39
CA ARG A 260 -22.12 9.88 0.51
C ARG A 260 -21.98 9.27 -0.88
N GLN A 261 -21.62 7.99 -0.98
CA GLN A 261 -21.41 7.30 -2.26
C GLN A 261 -22.66 7.30 -3.15
N TYR A 262 -23.83 7.12 -2.54
CA TYR A 262 -25.10 7.09 -3.25
C TYR A 262 -25.81 8.45 -3.24
N LYS A 263 -25.16 9.53 -2.78
CA LYS A 263 -25.71 10.90 -2.73
C LYS A 263 -27.09 10.98 -2.04
N GLY A 264 -27.30 10.18 -1.01
CA GLY A 264 -28.59 10.05 -0.32
C GLY A 264 -29.70 9.33 -1.09
N ASP A 265 -29.40 8.78 -2.28
CA ASP A 265 -30.37 8.07 -3.11
C ASP A 265 -30.47 6.58 -2.70
N SER A 266 -31.49 6.29 -1.88
CA SER A 266 -31.78 4.92 -1.46
C SER A 266 -32.28 4.02 -2.59
N VAL A 267 -32.85 4.56 -3.67
CA VAL A 267 -33.33 3.79 -4.82
C VAL A 267 -32.14 3.20 -5.57
N VAL A 268 -31.10 4.01 -5.78
CA VAL A 268 -29.86 3.54 -6.38
C VAL A 268 -29.19 2.48 -5.51
N LEU A 269 -29.05 2.71 -4.19
CA LEU A 269 -28.48 1.72 -3.27
C LEU A 269 -29.19 0.36 -3.40
N ARG A 270 -30.52 0.36 -3.37
CA ARG A 270 -31.34 -0.86 -3.55
C ARG A 270 -31.11 -1.52 -4.90
N ALA A 271 -30.95 -0.74 -5.97
CA ALA A 271 -30.66 -1.24 -7.31
C ALA A 271 -29.27 -1.87 -7.40
N CYS A 272 -28.25 -1.23 -6.82
CA CYS A 272 -26.86 -1.68 -6.78
C CYS A 272 -26.69 -2.95 -5.94
N TRP A 273 -27.38 -3.05 -4.80
CA TRP A 273 -27.30 -4.23 -3.93
C TRP A 273 -28.32 -5.33 -4.26
N PHE A 274 -29.19 -5.09 -5.25
CA PHE A 274 -30.32 -5.97 -5.57
C PHE A 274 -31.14 -6.37 -4.33
N ASN A 275 -31.39 -5.39 -3.46
CA ASN A 275 -32.10 -5.57 -2.20
C ASN A 275 -33.14 -4.46 -2.05
N GLY A 276 -34.43 -4.79 -2.13
CA GLY A 276 -35.52 -3.80 -2.03
C GLY A 276 -35.77 -3.25 -0.63
N GLU A 277 -35.24 -3.91 0.40
CA GLU A 277 -35.50 -3.59 1.82
C GLU A 277 -34.38 -2.75 2.45
N VAL A 278 -33.22 -2.64 1.79
CA VAL A 278 -32.10 -1.88 2.34
C VAL A 278 -32.38 -0.37 2.30
N SER A 279 -31.92 0.31 3.34
CA SER A 279 -31.82 1.75 3.46
C SER A 279 -30.49 2.07 4.14
N PHE A 280 -30.09 3.34 4.17
CA PHE A 280 -28.84 3.72 4.84
C PHE A 280 -28.83 3.39 6.34
N SER A 281 -29.98 3.41 7.02
CA SER A 281 -30.08 3.05 8.43
C SER A 281 -30.16 1.54 8.67
N THR A 282 -30.64 0.75 7.69
CA THR A 282 -30.76 -0.71 7.81
C THR A 282 -29.60 -1.49 7.20
N ALA A 283 -28.70 -0.82 6.47
CA ALA A 283 -27.48 -1.43 5.96
C ALA A 283 -26.63 -2.02 7.10
N THR A 284 -26.02 -3.18 6.84
CA THR A 284 -25.16 -3.90 7.80
C THR A 284 -23.81 -4.18 7.17
N ILE A 285 -22.78 -4.34 8.00
CA ILE A 285 -21.50 -4.90 7.59
C ILE A 285 -21.76 -6.29 6.97
N PRO A 286 -21.23 -6.60 5.78
CA PRO A 286 -21.39 -7.93 5.20
C PRO A 286 -20.67 -8.97 6.06
N PRO A 287 -21.20 -10.19 6.18
CA PRO A 287 -20.55 -11.23 6.98
C PRO A 287 -19.19 -11.60 6.37
N PHE A 288 -18.16 -11.70 7.21
CA PHE A 288 -16.85 -12.17 6.81
C PHE A 288 -16.89 -13.65 6.42
N GLN A 289 -16.21 -14.01 5.33
CA GLN A 289 -16.16 -15.37 4.80
C GLN A 289 -14.69 -15.73 4.53
N PRO A 290 -14.00 -16.44 5.45
CA PRO A 290 -12.55 -16.64 5.38
C PRO A 290 -12.09 -17.53 4.22
N SER A 291 -12.91 -18.45 3.71
CA SER A 291 -12.68 -19.16 2.44
C SER A 291 -13.82 -20.13 2.11
N LEU A 292 -14.00 -20.43 0.82
CA LEU A 292 -14.84 -21.54 0.35
C LEU A 292 -13.98 -22.81 0.25
N PRO A 293 -14.52 -24.01 0.56
CA PRO A 293 -13.83 -25.27 0.31
C PRO A 293 -13.46 -25.41 -1.17
N HIS A 294 -12.27 -25.97 -1.43
CA HIS A 294 -11.78 -26.30 -2.77
C HIS A 294 -12.86 -27.02 -3.60
N GLY A 295 -13.10 -26.53 -4.83
CA GLY A 295 -13.79 -27.33 -5.87
C GLY A 295 -15.04 -26.73 -6.52
N ARG A 296 -15.62 -25.63 -6.02
CA ARG A 296 -16.71 -24.90 -6.70
C ARG A 296 -16.76 -23.43 -6.27
N VAL A 297 -15.86 -22.59 -6.78
CA VAL A 297 -15.71 -21.23 -6.23
C VAL A 297 -15.67 -20.20 -7.34
N LYS A 298 -16.73 -19.41 -7.46
CA LYS A 298 -16.71 -18.20 -8.29
C LYS A 298 -15.69 -17.23 -7.71
N HIS A 299 -14.62 -16.91 -8.43
CA HIS A 299 -13.52 -16.09 -7.87
C HIS A 299 -13.85 -14.60 -7.68
N PHE A 300 -14.91 -14.12 -8.33
CA PHE A 300 -15.44 -12.77 -8.17
C PHE A 300 -16.78 -12.75 -7.42
N TYR A 301 -17.06 -11.64 -6.73
CA TYR A 301 -18.40 -11.32 -6.27
C TYR A 301 -19.31 -10.99 -7.46
N HIS A 302 -20.57 -11.39 -7.38
CA HIS A 302 -21.57 -10.94 -8.34
C HIS A 302 -21.84 -9.44 -8.11
N PRO A 303 -21.69 -8.58 -9.14
CA PRO A 303 -21.65 -7.13 -8.95
C PRO A 303 -22.89 -6.56 -8.26
N ARG A 304 -24.09 -7.07 -8.57
CA ARG A 304 -25.33 -6.67 -7.89
C ARG A 304 -25.67 -7.47 -6.63
N ARG A 305 -25.88 -8.79 -6.78
CA ARG A 305 -26.36 -9.67 -5.69
C ARG A 305 -25.43 -9.72 -4.47
N GLU A 306 -24.16 -9.43 -4.67
CA GLU A 306 -23.14 -9.40 -3.62
C GLU A 306 -22.46 -8.03 -3.54
N GLY A 307 -23.13 -6.99 -4.05
CA GLY A 307 -22.63 -5.61 -4.10
C GLY A 307 -22.21 -5.06 -2.75
N ARG A 308 -22.85 -5.51 -1.66
CA ARG A 308 -22.47 -5.11 -0.29
C ARG A 308 -21.03 -5.47 0.10
N TRP A 309 -20.45 -6.55 -0.43
CA TRP A 309 -19.04 -6.90 -0.16
C TRP A 309 -18.09 -6.02 -0.96
N ILE A 310 -18.42 -5.78 -2.23
CA ILE A 310 -17.69 -4.88 -3.13
C ILE A 310 -17.59 -3.47 -2.50
N ASP A 311 -18.72 -2.95 -2.03
CA ASP A 311 -18.79 -1.64 -1.37
C ASP A 311 -18.05 -1.63 -0.04
N TYR A 312 -18.15 -2.70 0.75
CA TYR A 312 -17.43 -2.76 2.02
C TYR A 312 -15.90 -2.82 1.84
N HIS A 313 -15.39 -3.55 0.85
CA HIS A 313 -13.95 -3.58 0.53
C HIS A 313 -13.44 -2.23 0.04
N ARG A 314 -14.25 -1.52 -0.75
CA ARG A 314 -13.95 -0.14 -1.13
C ARG A 314 -13.93 0.77 0.11
N PHE A 315 -14.97 0.70 0.94
CA PHE A 315 -15.09 1.47 2.18
C PHE A 315 -13.88 1.30 3.09
N LEU A 316 -13.40 0.07 3.30
CA LEU A 316 -12.23 -0.19 4.15
C LEU A 316 -10.98 0.54 3.65
N SER A 317 -10.75 0.59 2.34
CA SER A 317 -9.61 1.33 1.79
C SER A 317 -9.82 2.84 1.83
N ASP A 318 -11.03 3.31 1.48
CA ASP A 318 -11.39 4.74 1.50
C ASP A 318 -11.33 5.34 2.90
N THR A 319 -11.85 4.63 3.92
CA THR A 319 -11.90 5.12 5.29
C THR A 319 -10.50 5.22 5.91
N THR A 320 -9.63 4.24 5.62
CA THR A 320 -8.21 4.27 6.02
C THR A 320 -7.47 5.42 5.35
N ALA A 321 -7.59 5.56 4.03
CA ALA A 321 -6.99 6.68 3.29
C ALA A 321 -7.49 8.04 3.81
N ARG A 322 -8.81 8.17 4.05
CA ARG A 322 -9.40 9.38 4.63
C ARG A 322 -8.79 9.72 5.99
N ARG A 323 -8.58 8.72 6.86
CA ARG A 323 -7.99 8.94 8.18
C ARG A 323 -6.55 9.45 8.07
N ILE A 324 -5.73 8.80 7.24
CA ILE A 324 -4.35 9.22 6.98
C ILE A 324 -4.32 10.65 6.45
N LEU A 325 -5.15 10.96 5.44
CA LEU A 325 -5.20 12.29 4.83
C LEU A 325 -5.68 13.38 5.81
N GLY A 326 -6.66 13.09 6.66
CA GLY A 326 -7.13 14.04 7.66
C GLY A 326 -6.11 14.34 8.76
N LEU A 327 -5.27 13.36 9.13
CA LEU A 327 -4.14 13.57 10.04
C LEU A 327 -3.01 14.33 9.35
N ALA A 328 -2.72 13.98 8.09
CA ALA A 328 -1.68 14.63 7.31
C ALA A 328 -2.00 16.11 7.05
N GLN A 329 -3.25 16.43 6.72
CA GLN A 329 -3.73 17.81 6.61
C GLN A 329 -3.52 18.57 7.92
N ALA A 330 -3.88 17.98 9.07
CA ALA A 330 -3.67 18.62 10.37
C ALA A 330 -2.20 18.97 10.64
N VAL A 331 -1.28 18.07 10.30
CA VAL A 331 0.17 18.33 10.42
C VAL A 331 0.60 19.45 9.47
N LYS A 332 0.17 19.41 8.20
CA LYS A 332 0.51 20.43 7.20
C LYS A 332 -0.02 21.81 7.58
N GLU A 333 -1.26 21.91 8.05
CA GLU A 333 -1.84 23.17 8.51
C GLU A 333 -1.11 23.72 9.73
N THR A 334 -0.83 22.86 10.72
CA THR A 334 -0.17 23.27 11.97
C THR A 334 1.28 23.69 11.74
N SER A 335 2.01 22.99 10.86
CA SER A 335 3.39 23.32 10.46
C SER A 335 3.46 24.35 9.33
N GLN A 336 2.33 24.88 8.86
CA GLN A 336 2.25 25.80 7.71
C GLN A 336 2.99 25.27 6.47
N GLY A 337 2.89 23.96 6.24
CA GLY A 337 3.49 23.26 5.11
C GLY A 337 5.00 23.00 5.23
N ARG A 338 5.65 23.34 6.34
CA ARG A 338 7.11 23.17 6.52
C ARG A 338 7.54 21.72 6.67
N ALA A 339 6.74 20.91 7.36
CA ALA A 339 7.08 19.52 7.67
C ALA A 339 6.80 18.59 6.48
N LEU A 340 7.67 17.60 6.26
CA LEU A 340 7.30 16.42 5.47
C LEU A 340 6.26 15.59 6.22
N VAL A 341 5.35 14.97 5.49
CA VAL A 341 4.33 14.07 6.03
C VAL A 341 4.21 12.83 5.14
N GLY A 342 4.18 11.67 5.77
CA GLY A 342 4.03 10.40 5.08
C GLY A 342 3.44 9.31 5.95
N ALA A 343 3.17 8.16 5.35
CA ALA A 343 2.57 7.00 6.04
C ALA A 343 3.05 5.67 5.42
N PRO A 344 3.09 4.59 6.20
CA PRO A 344 3.23 3.24 5.67
C PRO A 344 1.90 2.81 5.01
N TYR A 345 1.78 2.95 3.68
CA TYR A 345 0.52 2.69 2.97
C TYR A 345 0.74 2.26 1.51
N GLY A 346 -0.26 1.59 0.93
CA GLY A 346 -0.30 1.33 -0.52
C GLY A 346 0.37 0.04 -0.96
N TYR A 347 0.29 -1.02 -0.16
CA TYR A 347 0.98 -2.30 -0.38
C TYR A 347 0.24 -3.14 -1.44
N VAL A 348 -0.07 -2.51 -2.58
CA VAL A 348 -0.89 -3.00 -3.69
C VAL A 348 -0.27 -4.25 -4.32
N LEU A 349 1.06 -4.36 -4.32
CA LEU A 349 1.79 -5.49 -4.87
C LEU A 349 2.05 -6.62 -3.87
N GLU A 350 1.62 -6.47 -2.62
CA GLU A 350 1.91 -7.41 -1.53
C GLU A 350 0.63 -8.05 -0.95
N TRP A 351 -0.39 -7.24 -0.65
CA TRP A 351 -1.60 -7.76 -0.03
C TRP A 351 -2.40 -8.66 -0.98
N LYS A 352 -2.73 -9.86 -0.49
CA LYS A 352 -3.38 -10.93 -1.26
C LYS A 352 -4.91 -10.99 -1.08
N HIS A 353 -5.47 -10.06 -0.30
CA HIS A 353 -6.88 -10.03 0.07
C HIS A 353 -7.50 -8.64 -0.11
N PRO A 354 -8.81 -8.54 -0.39
CA PRO A 354 -9.46 -7.28 -0.74
C PRO A 354 -9.78 -6.36 0.45
N HIS A 355 -9.69 -6.87 1.68
CA HIS A 355 -10.07 -6.14 2.90
C HIS A 355 -8.87 -5.55 3.65
N ALA A 356 -7.70 -5.51 3.02
CA ALA A 356 -6.47 -4.98 3.61
C ALA A 356 -6.58 -3.53 4.10
N GLY A 357 -7.37 -2.70 3.41
CA GLY A 357 -7.46 -1.26 3.64
C GLY A 357 -6.45 -0.42 2.83
N HIS A 358 -5.64 -1.02 1.94
CA HIS A 358 -4.53 -0.37 1.24
C HIS A 358 -4.80 0.02 -0.23
N PHE A 359 -6.01 -0.23 -0.75
CA PHE A 359 -6.28 -0.11 -2.20
C PHE A 359 -6.77 1.28 -2.64
N ALA A 360 -6.69 2.30 -1.78
CA ALA A 360 -6.98 3.70 -2.11
C ALA A 360 -5.69 4.51 -2.37
N LEU A 361 -4.61 3.86 -2.82
CA LEU A 361 -3.30 4.48 -3.07
C LEU A 361 -3.37 5.70 -4.01
N SER A 362 -4.22 5.65 -5.03
CA SER A 362 -4.41 6.76 -5.98
C SER A 362 -4.85 8.07 -5.30
N GLN A 363 -5.54 7.99 -4.15
CA GLN A 363 -5.97 9.16 -3.39
C GLN A 363 -4.79 9.79 -2.62
N LEU A 364 -3.91 8.97 -2.03
CA LEU A 364 -2.76 9.47 -1.28
C LEU A 364 -1.71 10.10 -2.20
N VAL A 365 -1.38 9.44 -3.32
CA VAL A 365 -0.34 9.96 -4.23
C VAL A 365 -0.74 11.28 -4.91
N ARG A 366 -2.04 11.56 -5.04
CA ARG A 366 -2.56 12.82 -5.58
C ARG A 366 -2.69 13.93 -4.54
N SER A 367 -2.61 13.61 -3.26
CA SER A 367 -2.77 14.59 -2.19
C SER A 367 -1.52 15.47 -2.06
N GLU A 368 -1.73 16.76 -1.90
CA GLU A 368 -0.65 17.72 -1.57
C GLU A 368 -0.19 17.57 -0.11
N HIS A 369 -0.96 16.87 0.73
CA HIS A 369 -0.63 16.67 2.15
C HIS A 369 0.30 15.49 2.41
N ILE A 370 0.57 14.66 1.40
CA ILE A 370 1.49 13.52 1.49
C ILE A 370 2.73 13.83 0.65
N ASP A 371 3.91 13.78 1.24
CA ASP A 371 5.19 13.95 0.55
C ASP A 371 5.88 12.62 0.27
N PHE A 372 5.69 11.64 1.16
CA PHE A 372 6.31 10.33 1.04
C PHE A 372 5.41 9.19 1.52
N LEU A 373 5.69 7.99 1.01
CA LEU A 373 5.13 6.72 1.50
C LEU A 373 6.29 5.77 1.82
N SER A 374 6.07 4.86 2.76
CA SER A 374 7.06 3.84 3.11
C SER A 374 6.42 2.45 3.13
N ALA A 375 7.25 1.42 2.99
CA ALA A 375 6.82 0.04 3.14
C ALA A 375 8.03 -0.91 3.19
N PRO A 376 7.93 -2.06 3.89
CA PRO A 376 9.00 -3.05 3.89
C PRO A 376 9.10 -3.79 2.57
N LEU A 377 10.30 -4.27 2.26
CA LEU A 377 10.46 -5.23 1.17
C LEU A 377 9.64 -6.49 1.45
N SER A 378 9.12 -7.08 0.37
CA SER A 378 8.37 -8.35 0.40
C SER A 378 9.07 -9.40 1.26
N TYR A 379 8.43 -9.77 2.37
CA TYR A 379 8.90 -10.80 3.30
C TYR A 379 9.11 -12.17 2.64
N ALA A 380 8.35 -12.45 1.57
CA ALA A 380 8.41 -13.74 0.88
C ALA A 380 9.71 -14.01 0.11
N ASN A 381 10.45 -12.96 -0.30
CA ASN A 381 11.53 -13.11 -1.28
C ASN A 381 12.66 -12.07 -1.11
N ARG A 382 13.05 -11.76 0.13
CA ARG A 382 14.06 -10.73 0.45
C ARG A 382 15.43 -11.25 0.87
N LEU A 383 15.64 -12.55 0.98
CA LEU A 383 16.96 -13.09 1.27
C LEU A 383 17.93 -12.86 0.08
N PRO A 384 19.26 -12.91 0.29
CA PRO A 384 20.21 -12.93 -0.83
C PRO A 384 19.85 -14.05 -1.83
N GLY A 385 19.93 -13.75 -3.12
CA GLY A 385 19.50 -14.62 -4.23
C GLY A 385 18.04 -14.43 -4.65
N GLU A 386 17.24 -13.81 -3.78
CA GLU A 386 15.86 -13.46 -4.05
C GLU A 386 15.70 -11.98 -4.46
N LEU A 387 14.47 -11.59 -4.77
CA LEU A 387 14.18 -10.33 -5.47
C LEU A 387 14.34 -9.08 -4.59
N GLY A 388 14.05 -9.16 -3.29
CA GLY A 388 13.80 -7.97 -2.48
C GLY A 388 12.75 -7.09 -3.15
N ALA A 389 11.56 -7.65 -3.43
CA ALA A 389 10.58 -6.98 -4.27
C ALA A 389 9.88 -5.84 -3.51
N LEU A 390 9.73 -4.69 -4.18
CA LEU A 390 9.00 -3.54 -3.63
C LEU A 390 7.49 -3.84 -3.54
N PRO A 391 6.80 -3.48 -2.44
CA PRO A 391 5.39 -3.81 -2.21
C PRO A 391 4.40 -2.84 -2.87
N LEU A 392 4.91 -1.79 -3.55
CA LEU A 392 4.11 -0.74 -4.16
C LEU A 392 4.70 -0.30 -5.52
N PRO A 393 3.88 0.26 -6.42
CA PRO A 393 4.32 0.69 -7.75
C PRO A 393 5.15 1.99 -7.66
N VAL A 394 6.45 1.88 -7.37
CA VAL A 394 7.34 3.04 -7.16
C VAL A 394 7.41 3.98 -8.36
N ASP A 395 7.35 3.46 -9.59
CA ASP A 395 7.33 4.33 -10.76
C ASP A 395 6.07 5.23 -10.81
N SER A 396 4.94 4.77 -10.25
CA SER A 396 3.76 5.61 -10.03
C SER A 396 4.04 6.73 -9.02
N LEU A 397 4.65 6.42 -7.88
CA LEU A 397 4.98 7.43 -6.86
C LEU A 397 5.90 8.51 -7.43
N ASN A 398 6.94 8.12 -8.18
CA ASN A 398 7.84 9.05 -8.85
C ASN A 398 7.12 9.92 -9.88
N LEU A 399 6.12 9.38 -10.59
CA LEU A 399 5.28 10.15 -11.53
C LEU A 399 4.42 11.20 -10.81
N HIS A 400 4.07 10.98 -9.54
CA HIS A 400 3.36 11.94 -8.69
C HIS A 400 4.31 12.76 -7.78
N GLU A 401 5.62 12.70 -8.04
CA GLU A 401 6.66 13.40 -7.25
C GLU A 401 6.57 13.09 -5.75
N LYS A 402 6.19 11.85 -5.40
CA LYS A 402 6.16 11.35 -4.02
C LYS A 402 7.38 10.50 -3.75
N LEU A 403 8.08 10.77 -2.65
CA LEU A 403 9.22 9.96 -2.24
C LEU A 403 8.73 8.59 -1.74
N PHE A 404 9.31 7.50 -2.23
CA PHE A 404 9.20 6.21 -1.60
C PHE A 404 10.38 5.97 -0.66
N LEU A 405 10.14 5.52 0.57
CA LEU A 405 11.16 5.05 1.50
C LEU A 405 11.04 3.53 1.69
N SER A 406 12.04 2.79 1.19
CA SER A 406 12.11 1.34 1.39
C SER A 406 12.50 1.02 2.83
N GLU A 407 11.66 0.29 3.55
CA GLU A 407 11.89 -0.15 4.93
C GLU A 407 12.72 -1.44 4.94
N GLU A 408 14.02 -1.31 5.21
CA GLU A 408 14.98 -2.43 5.21
C GLU A 408 15.09 -3.03 6.61
N ASP A 409 14.08 -3.78 7.03
CA ASP A 409 13.94 -4.36 8.37
C ASP A 409 14.48 -5.80 8.50
N TYR A 410 15.67 -6.04 7.97
CA TYR A 410 16.32 -7.34 8.11
C TYR A 410 16.69 -7.63 9.55
N ARG A 411 16.28 -8.79 10.04
CA ARG A 411 16.93 -9.40 11.20
C ARG A 411 18.33 -9.82 10.78
N THR A 412 19.35 -9.32 11.45
CA THR A 412 20.75 -9.57 11.09
C THR A 412 21.44 -10.43 12.15
N PRO A 413 22.69 -10.92 11.92
CA PRO A 413 23.43 -11.61 12.97
C PRO A 413 24.02 -10.64 14.01
N PHE A 414 23.76 -9.33 13.88
CA PHE A 414 24.24 -8.29 14.78
C PHE A 414 23.18 -7.95 15.84
N GLY A 415 23.61 -7.51 17.01
CA GLY A 415 22.70 -7.16 18.12
C GLY A 415 22.49 -8.32 19.10
N ARG A 416 21.33 -8.37 19.75
CA ARG A 416 20.96 -9.43 20.69
C ARG A 416 20.68 -10.75 19.95
N ALA A 417 21.71 -11.29 19.29
CA ALA A 417 21.73 -12.69 18.91
C ALA A 417 21.65 -13.49 20.22
N SER A 418 20.49 -14.11 20.45
CA SER A 418 20.45 -15.30 21.30
C SER A 418 21.54 -16.26 20.79
N ARG A 419 22.16 -17.07 21.68
CA ARG A 419 23.28 -17.94 21.28
C ARG A 419 22.91 -18.70 20.01
N LEU A 420 23.87 -19.11 19.19
CA LEU A 420 23.62 -19.94 17.98
C LEU A 420 22.77 -21.22 18.25
N THR A 421 22.60 -21.58 19.53
CA THR A 421 21.79 -22.69 20.05
C THR A 421 20.42 -22.30 20.62
N ASP A 422 20.14 -21.02 20.80
CA ASP A 422 18.82 -20.52 21.20
C ASP A 422 17.96 -20.38 19.93
N PRO A 423 16.71 -20.90 19.93
CA PRO A 423 15.80 -20.69 18.81
C PRO A 423 15.65 -19.19 18.57
N SER A 424 15.84 -18.79 17.31
CA SER A 424 15.81 -17.41 16.84
C SER A 424 14.55 -16.71 17.35
N THR A 425 14.67 -16.00 18.47
CA THR A 425 13.58 -15.35 19.23
C THR A 425 12.44 -16.29 19.63
N GLY A 426 12.02 -16.26 20.90
CA GLY A 426 10.68 -16.73 21.31
C GLY A 426 9.51 -15.95 20.67
N HIS A 427 9.78 -15.17 19.63
CA HIS A 427 8.84 -14.47 18.78
C HIS A 427 8.91 -15.09 17.38
N HIS A 428 8.37 -16.30 17.25
CA HIS A 428 7.89 -16.74 15.94
C HIS A 428 6.78 -15.79 15.54
N LEU A 429 7.02 -15.09 14.47
CA LEU A 429 6.16 -14.05 13.94
C LEU A 429 4.97 -14.68 13.15
N GLY A 430 5.05 -15.99 12.89
CA GLY A 430 3.97 -16.82 12.33
C GLY A 430 3.14 -17.55 13.39
N SER A 431 1.95 -16.99 13.69
CA SER A 431 0.87 -17.60 14.48
C SER A 431 1.16 -17.86 15.97
N ALA A 432 0.13 -17.78 16.80
CA ALA A 432 0.14 -18.13 18.22
C ALA A 432 0.43 -19.64 18.50
N LEU A 433 0.97 -20.38 17.54
CA LEU A 433 1.40 -21.76 17.71
C LEU A 433 2.93 -21.75 17.90
N ALA A 434 3.34 -22.01 19.14
CA ALA A 434 4.74 -22.13 19.59
C ALA A 434 5.52 -23.31 18.95
N GLU A 435 5.09 -23.78 17.78
CA GLU A 435 5.63 -24.94 17.04
C GLU A 435 6.07 -24.60 15.61
N ALA A 436 6.07 -23.32 15.20
CA ALA A 436 6.59 -22.93 13.90
C ALA A 436 8.10 -23.24 13.81
N THR A 437 8.50 -24.05 12.83
CA THR A 437 9.92 -24.27 12.52
C THR A 437 10.58 -22.95 12.10
N PRO A 438 11.91 -22.78 12.26
CA PRO A 438 12.62 -21.59 11.77
C PRO A 438 12.32 -21.23 10.30
N ASP A 439 12.05 -22.25 9.47
CA ASP A 439 11.68 -22.10 8.05
C ASP A 439 10.25 -21.55 7.81
N ALA A 440 9.45 -21.40 8.88
CA ALA A 440 8.07 -20.88 8.83
C ALA A 440 7.94 -19.45 9.40
N ASP A 441 9.06 -18.81 9.74
CA ASP A 441 9.08 -17.40 10.13
C ASP A 441 8.82 -16.51 8.92
N TYR A 442 7.89 -15.55 9.01
CA TYR A 442 7.65 -14.60 7.92
C TYR A 442 8.82 -13.63 7.76
N ASN A 443 9.59 -13.35 8.83
CA ASN A 443 10.79 -12.52 8.78
C ASN A 443 12.04 -13.33 9.15
N PRO A 444 12.56 -14.16 8.21
CA PRO A 444 13.72 -15.00 8.48
C PRO A 444 15.00 -14.16 8.67
N PRO A 445 15.87 -14.51 9.64
CA PRO A 445 17.10 -13.76 9.88
C PRO A 445 18.19 -14.04 8.84
N LEU A 446 19.00 -13.02 8.56
CA LEU A 446 20.29 -13.17 7.88
C LEU A 446 21.33 -13.72 8.86
N HIS A 447 22.17 -14.63 8.39
CA HIS A 447 23.09 -15.39 9.25
C HIS A 447 24.55 -14.92 9.21
N THR A 448 24.94 -14.12 8.22
CA THR A 448 26.34 -13.68 8.05
C THR A 448 26.42 -12.20 7.71
N ALA A 449 27.54 -11.56 8.04
CA ALA A 449 27.81 -10.17 7.65
C ALA A 449 27.77 -10.00 6.12
N GLN A 450 28.29 -10.97 5.36
CA GLN A 450 28.24 -10.98 3.90
C GLN A 450 26.79 -10.98 3.39
N ALA A 451 25.90 -11.78 4.00
CA ALA A 451 24.48 -11.80 3.61
C ALA A 451 23.80 -10.44 3.85
N VAL A 452 24.11 -9.76 4.98
CA VAL A 452 23.64 -8.40 5.26
C VAL A 452 24.15 -7.41 4.21
N GLN A 453 25.45 -7.44 3.92
CA GLN A 453 26.06 -6.55 2.93
C GLN A 453 25.43 -6.73 1.55
N GLN A 454 25.20 -7.97 1.11
CA GLN A 454 24.60 -8.24 -0.19
C GLN A 454 23.11 -7.89 -0.26
N ALA A 455 22.35 -8.10 0.81
CA ALA A 455 20.96 -7.65 0.88
C ALA A 455 20.87 -6.12 0.81
N HIS A 456 21.68 -5.40 1.59
CA HIS A 456 21.71 -3.93 1.56
C HIS A 456 22.26 -3.38 0.23
N ARG A 457 23.27 -4.02 -0.38
CA ARG A 457 23.76 -3.63 -1.71
C ARG A 457 22.72 -3.83 -2.80
N ARG A 458 21.93 -4.91 -2.73
CA ARG A 458 20.80 -5.12 -3.62
C ARG A 458 19.83 -3.95 -3.50
N SER A 459 19.40 -3.62 -2.28
CA SER A 459 18.48 -2.50 -2.02
C SER A 459 19.05 -1.18 -2.55
N LEU A 460 20.32 -0.88 -2.26
CA LEU A 460 20.97 0.35 -2.72
C LEU A 460 20.99 0.44 -4.25
N ALA A 461 21.28 -0.67 -4.92
CA ALA A 461 21.25 -0.75 -6.36
C ALA A 461 19.83 -0.56 -6.93
N GLN A 462 18.78 -1.05 -6.26
CA GLN A 462 17.38 -0.75 -6.63
C GLN A 462 17.06 0.74 -6.43
N SER A 463 17.47 1.30 -5.29
CA SER A 463 17.28 2.70 -4.92
C SER A 463 17.87 3.66 -5.96
N LEU A 464 19.11 3.39 -6.38
CA LEU A 464 19.79 4.14 -7.44
C LEU A 464 19.12 3.96 -8.80
N ALA A 465 18.77 2.73 -9.19
CA ALA A 465 18.18 2.45 -10.51
C ALA A 465 16.75 3.02 -10.63
N LEU A 466 15.91 2.83 -9.62
CA LEU A 466 14.48 3.17 -9.63
C LEU A 466 14.18 4.55 -9.06
N GLY A 467 15.12 5.19 -8.35
CA GLY A 467 14.96 6.52 -7.79
C GLY A 467 14.01 6.55 -6.58
N HIS A 468 14.38 5.88 -5.50
CA HIS A 468 13.68 5.96 -4.22
C HIS A 468 14.67 6.12 -3.05
N GLY A 469 14.19 6.33 -1.83
CA GLY A 469 15.01 6.39 -0.63
C GLY A 469 15.11 5.06 0.10
N GLU A 470 16.03 4.99 1.06
CA GLU A 470 16.27 3.82 1.91
C GLU A 470 16.14 4.20 3.37
N MET A 471 15.52 3.31 4.15
CA MET A 471 15.46 3.42 5.59
C MET A 471 15.96 2.10 6.19
N TRP A 472 17.21 2.06 6.63
CA TRP A 472 17.76 0.87 7.31
C TRP A 472 17.18 0.77 8.71
N MET A 473 16.49 -0.33 9.02
CA MET A 473 15.66 -0.40 10.22
C MET A 473 16.14 -1.42 11.23
N ASP A 474 16.15 -1.00 12.49
CA ASP A 474 16.10 -1.87 13.64
C ASP A 474 14.71 -1.75 14.29
N THR A 475 13.74 -2.47 13.73
CA THR A 475 12.31 -2.35 14.05
C THR A 475 12.00 -2.59 15.53
N TRP A 476 12.80 -3.43 16.18
CA TRP A 476 12.64 -3.79 17.59
C TRP A 476 13.76 -3.26 18.47
N GLY A 477 14.59 -2.34 17.98
CA GLY A 477 15.70 -1.78 18.75
C GLY A 477 16.60 -2.86 19.35
N GLU A 478 16.79 -4.00 18.68
CA GLU A 478 17.55 -5.16 19.17
C GLU A 478 19.05 -5.09 18.84
N GLY A 479 19.46 -4.07 18.09
CA GLY A 479 20.83 -3.87 17.62
C GLY A 479 21.11 -4.52 16.26
N TRP A 480 20.10 -4.72 15.40
CA TRP A 480 20.27 -5.36 14.09
C TRP A 480 21.29 -4.64 13.18
N LEU A 481 21.61 -3.38 13.43
CA LEU A 481 22.62 -2.63 12.68
C LEU A 481 23.79 -2.20 13.56
N ALA A 482 23.96 -2.81 14.75
CA ALA A 482 24.99 -2.47 15.73
C ALA A 482 26.37 -3.09 15.38
N HIS A 483 26.75 -3.05 14.11
CA HIS A 483 28.06 -3.50 13.63
C HIS A 483 28.50 -2.71 12.37
N PRO A 484 29.79 -2.32 12.22
CA PRO A 484 30.26 -1.54 11.07
C PRO A 484 30.00 -2.17 9.69
N ASP A 485 29.90 -3.50 9.62
CA ASP A 485 29.62 -4.23 8.38
C ASP A 485 28.19 -4.02 7.87
N ALA A 486 27.22 -3.73 8.76
CA ALA A 486 25.85 -3.43 8.37
C ALA A 486 25.75 -2.14 7.52
N TRP A 487 26.72 -1.24 7.69
CA TRP A 487 26.77 0.08 7.09
C TRP A 487 27.64 0.18 5.83
N ALA A 488 28.07 -0.96 5.26
CA ALA A 488 28.87 -0.98 4.03
C ALA A 488 28.15 -0.31 2.86
N ALA A 489 26.87 -0.64 2.64
CA ALA A 489 26.07 -0.02 1.60
C ALA A 489 25.90 1.49 1.82
N ALA A 490 25.70 1.95 3.05
CA ALA A 490 25.60 3.38 3.36
C ALA A 490 26.87 4.17 2.95
N ARG A 491 28.06 3.59 3.16
CA ARG A 491 29.32 4.20 2.73
C ARG A 491 29.46 4.24 1.21
N GLU A 492 29.08 3.16 0.51
CA GLU A 492 29.06 3.11 -0.96
C GLU A 492 28.09 4.17 -1.52
N ALA A 493 26.94 4.34 -0.87
CA ALA A 493 25.88 5.24 -1.27
C ALA A 493 26.33 6.72 -1.32
N GLN A 494 27.25 7.15 -0.46
CA GLN A 494 27.79 8.53 -0.44
C GLN A 494 28.39 8.96 -1.79
N THR A 495 29.05 8.05 -2.48
CA THR A 495 29.66 8.32 -3.80
C THR A 495 28.66 8.07 -4.92
N LEU A 496 27.93 6.95 -4.84
CA LEU A 496 26.99 6.55 -5.89
C LEU A 496 25.81 7.51 -6.04
N TRP A 497 25.34 8.10 -4.94
CA TRP A 497 24.22 9.04 -4.99
C TRP A 497 24.57 10.33 -5.74
N ARG A 498 25.78 10.87 -5.53
CA ARG A 498 26.27 12.05 -6.26
C ARG A 498 26.37 11.79 -7.76
N LEU A 499 26.72 10.56 -8.15
CA LEU A 499 26.67 10.14 -9.55
C LEU A 499 25.21 10.07 -10.02
N ARG A 500 24.31 9.49 -9.23
CA ARG A 500 22.88 9.36 -9.55
C ARG A 500 22.16 10.68 -9.75
N GLU A 501 22.41 11.69 -8.93
CA GLU A 501 21.81 13.03 -9.06
C GLU A 501 22.15 13.71 -10.40
N ARG A 502 23.34 13.43 -10.94
CA ARG A 502 23.84 14.01 -12.20
C ARG A 502 23.49 13.17 -13.43
N THR A 503 23.00 11.95 -13.21
CA THR A 503 22.75 10.99 -14.27
C THR A 503 21.26 10.96 -14.62
N PRO A 504 20.86 11.35 -15.85
CA PRO A 504 19.48 11.18 -16.29
C PRO A 504 19.14 9.69 -16.42
N SER A 505 17.86 9.33 -16.18
CA SER A 505 17.35 7.98 -16.42
C SER A 505 16.32 7.98 -17.53
N THR A 506 16.34 6.94 -18.35
CA THR A 506 15.36 6.76 -19.42
C THR A 506 14.10 6.04 -18.92
N PRO A 507 12.94 6.30 -19.54
CA PRO A 507 11.69 5.62 -19.19
C PRO A 507 11.77 4.11 -19.48
N PRO A 508 11.00 3.29 -18.76
CA PRO A 508 10.97 1.85 -19.00
C PRO A 508 10.33 1.51 -20.36
N GLU A 509 10.88 0.50 -21.03
CA GLU A 509 10.33 -0.01 -22.29
C GLU A 509 9.00 -0.75 -22.10
N VAL A 510 8.81 -1.37 -20.93
CA VAL A 510 7.61 -2.12 -20.54
C VAL A 510 6.94 -1.44 -19.35
N ALA A 511 5.69 -1.02 -19.51
CA ALA A 511 4.84 -0.54 -18.42
C ALA A 511 3.93 -1.67 -17.94
N ILE A 512 3.95 -1.95 -16.64
CA ILE A 512 3.05 -2.87 -15.97
C ILE A 512 1.98 -2.06 -15.27
N VAL A 513 0.72 -2.31 -15.62
CA VAL A 513 -0.43 -1.55 -15.12
C VAL A 513 -1.23 -2.40 -14.16
N ILE A 514 -1.43 -1.86 -12.95
CA ILE A 514 -2.18 -2.49 -11.86
C ILE A 514 -3.33 -1.58 -11.44
N ASP A 515 -4.48 -2.18 -11.18
CA ASP A 515 -5.64 -1.47 -10.63
C ASP A 515 -5.91 -1.94 -9.19
N PRO A 516 -5.56 -1.13 -8.18
CA PRO A 516 -5.93 -1.41 -6.79
C PRO A 516 -7.43 -1.60 -6.62
N GLU A 517 -8.25 -0.82 -7.31
CA GLU A 517 -9.71 -0.88 -7.15
C GLU A 517 -10.29 -2.21 -7.59
N SER A 518 -9.76 -2.81 -8.65
CA SER A 518 -10.22 -4.11 -9.16
C SER A 518 -10.20 -5.21 -8.10
N THR A 519 -9.35 -5.10 -7.08
CA THR A 519 -9.28 -6.10 -5.99
C THR A 519 -10.59 -6.22 -5.22
N ARG A 520 -11.40 -5.15 -5.10
CA ARG A 520 -12.70 -5.17 -4.38
C ARG A 520 -13.74 -6.13 -4.96
N TYR A 521 -13.57 -6.54 -6.22
CA TYR A 521 -14.45 -7.50 -6.88
C TYR A 521 -14.06 -8.95 -6.59
N VAL A 522 -12.86 -9.18 -6.08
CA VAL A 522 -12.33 -10.53 -5.80
C VAL A 522 -12.86 -11.03 -4.46
N ARG A 523 -13.25 -12.30 -4.41
CA ARG A 523 -13.67 -12.92 -3.13
C ARG A 523 -12.52 -13.06 -2.16
N THR A 524 -12.83 -12.91 -0.87
CA THR A 524 -11.92 -13.30 0.21
C THR A 524 -11.55 -14.79 0.06
N GLY A 525 -10.26 -15.10 0.21
CA GLY A 525 -9.72 -16.46 0.03
C GLY A 525 -9.54 -16.90 -1.43
N SER A 526 -9.82 -16.04 -2.41
CA SER A 526 -9.51 -16.34 -3.81
C SER A 526 -8.01 -16.14 -4.07
N PRO A 527 -7.30 -17.08 -4.72
CA PRO A 527 -5.88 -16.93 -5.04
C PRO A 527 -5.61 -15.97 -6.21
N LEU A 528 -6.65 -15.31 -6.74
CA LEU A 528 -6.54 -14.50 -7.95
C LEU A 528 -5.64 -13.28 -7.75
N ILE A 529 -5.73 -12.56 -6.62
CA ILE A 529 -4.85 -11.41 -6.33
C ILE A 529 -3.39 -11.89 -6.24
N GLU A 530 -3.15 -12.97 -5.51
CA GLU A 530 -1.81 -13.54 -5.37
C GLU A 530 -1.21 -13.93 -6.74
N GLN A 531 -1.96 -14.64 -7.58
CA GLN A 531 -1.48 -15.08 -8.89
C GLN A 531 -1.26 -13.93 -9.87
N MET A 532 -2.18 -12.96 -9.89
CA MET A 532 -2.22 -11.92 -10.91
C MET A 532 -1.43 -10.67 -10.56
N VAL A 533 -1.13 -10.46 -9.29
CA VAL A 533 -0.40 -9.28 -8.82
C VAL A 533 0.94 -9.69 -8.22
N VAL A 534 0.93 -10.48 -7.13
CA VAL A 534 2.15 -10.81 -6.38
C VAL A 534 3.09 -11.71 -7.20
N GLN A 535 2.60 -12.86 -7.70
CA GLN A 535 3.39 -13.77 -8.52
C GLN A 535 3.74 -13.17 -9.89
N ALA A 536 2.84 -12.36 -10.45
CA ALA A 536 3.09 -11.63 -11.68
C ALA A 536 4.24 -10.62 -11.55
N ARG A 537 4.31 -9.86 -10.44
CA ARG A 537 5.45 -8.98 -10.11
C ARG A 537 6.76 -9.75 -10.16
N GLU A 538 6.81 -10.93 -9.53
CA GLU A 538 8.03 -11.75 -9.52
C GLU A 538 8.43 -12.23 -10.91
N ALA A 539 7.46 -12.71 -11.70
CA ALA A 539 7.70 -13.16 -13.07
C ALA A 539 8.23 -12.04 -13.97
N VAL A 540 7.68 -10.83 -13.81
CA VAL A 540 8.11 -9.62 -14.52
C VAL A 540 9.53 -9.21 -14.12
N LEU A 541 9.84 -9.15 -12.82
CA LEU A 541 11.17 -8.74 -12.33
C LEU A 541 12.29 -9.71 -12.75
N ARG A 542 11.94 -10.98 -13.00
CA ARG A 542 12.85 -12.02 -13.50
C ARG A 542 12.88 -12.13 -15.03
N SER A 543 12.14 -11.30 -15.76
CA SER A 543 12.10 -11.37 -17.22
C SER A 543 13.32 -10.77 -17.89
N GLY A 544 14.11 -9.96 -17.16
CA GLY A 544 15.26 -9.25 -17.70
C GLY A 544 14.91 -8.14 -18.70
N ALA A 545 13.66 -7.70 -18.74
CA ALA A 545 13.24 -6.54 -19.52
C ALA A 545 13.37 -5.25 -18.68
N SER A 546 13.42 -4.09 -19.34
CA SER A 546 13.27 -2.79 -18.65
C SER A 546 11.80 -2.56 -18.32
N VAL A 547 11.43 -2.77 -17.05
CA VAL A 547 10.03 -2.80 -16.56
C VAL A 547 9.77 -1.72 -15.52
N GLY A 548 8.62 -1.04 -15.59
CA GLY A 548 8.14 -0.13 -14.53
C GLY A 548 6.68 -0.40 -14.16
N PHE A 549 6.31 -0.11 -12.92
CA PHE A 549 5.00 -0.41 -12.34
C PHE A 549 4.17 0.85 -12.12
N TYR A 550 2.96 0.88 -12.68
CA TYR A 550 2.08 2.05 -12.69
C TYR A 550 0.66 1.68 -12.26
N LEU A 551 -0.05 2.66 -11.70
CA LEU A 551 -1.48 2.52 -11.43
C LEU A 551 -2.28 2.67 -12.73
N LEU A 552 -3.42 1.99 -12.83
CA LEU A 552 -4.33 2.12 -13.98
C LEU A 552 -4.70 3.58 -14.26
N GLU A 553 -4.90 4.36 -13.20
CA GLU A 553 -5.28 5.76 -13.32
C GLU A 553 -4.12 6.66 -13.84
N ASP A 554 -2.87 6.19 -13.82
CA ASP A 554 -1.73 6.94 -14.34
C ASP A 554 -1.74 7.03 -15.88
N VAL A 555 -2.42 6.09 -16.56
CA VAL A 555 -2.52 6.10 -18.03
C VAL A 555 -3.22 7.37 -18.54
N ALA A 556 -4.01 8.04 -17.68
CA ALA A 556 -4.66 9.30 -17.99
C ALA A 556 -3.71 10.51 -17.91
N ARG A 557 -2.56 10.40 -17.25
CA ARG A 557 -1.62 11.53 -17.08
C ARG A 557 -0.77 11.78 -18.31
N ASN A 558 -0.59 13.03 -18.71
CA ASN A 558 0.13 13.41 -19.93
C ASN A 558 1.59 12.92 -19.97
N ASP A 559 2.22 12.79 -18.81
CA ASP A 559 3.59 12.33 -18.60
C ASP A 559 3.75 10.82 -18.37
N PHE A 560 2.67 10.02 -18.54
CA PHE A 560 2.77 8.56 -18.57
C PHE A 560 3.83 8.11 -19.59
N PRO A 561 4.73 7.17 -19.24
CA PRO A 561 5.92 6.88 -20.04
C PRO A 561 5.60 6.39 -21.46
N PRO A 562 6.48 6.67 -22.43
CA PRO A 562 6.34 6.22 -23.80
C PRO A 562 6.69 4.72 -23.99
N SER A 563 6.25 3.85 -23.10
CA SER A 563 6.57 2.41 -23.10
C SER A 563 6.01 1.67 -24.33
N ARG A 564 6.86 0.90 -25.01
CA ARG A 564 6.48 0.13 -26.20
C ARG A 564 5.46 -0.97 -25.89
N VAL A 565 5.61 -1.61 -24.74
CA VAL A 565 4.72 -2.68 -24.27
C VAL A 565 4.01 -2.20 -23.01
N VAL A 566 2.69 -2.38 -22.96
CA VAL A 566 1.88 -2.11 -21.77
C VAL A 566 1.15 -3.39 -21.38
N ILE A 567 1.40 -3.92 -20.19
CA ILE A 567 0.82 -5.16 -19.68
C ILE A 567 -0.16 -4.82 -18.55
N PHE A 568 -1.44 -5.11 -18.76
CA PHE A 568 -2.50 -4.92 -17.77
C PHE A 568 -2.70 -6.22 -16.99
N LEU A 569 -2.37 -6.20 -15.69
CA LEU A 569 -2.39 -7.40 -14.85
C LEU A 569 -3.80 -7.73 -14.35
N ASN A 570 -4.45 -6.78 -13.68
CA ASN A 570 -5.69 -7.02 -12.95
C ASN A 570 -6.76 -5.94 -13.22
N ALA A 571 -6.77 -5.34 -14.41
CA ALA A 571 -7.74 -4.28 -14.80
C ALA A 571 -9.16 -4.82 -15.05
N TRP A 572 -9.71 -5.60 -14.10
CA TRP A 572 -11.04 -6.19 -14.15
C TRP A 572 -12.14 -5.12 -14.11
N ARG A 573 -11.89 -4.02 -13.41
CA ARG A 573 -12.68 -2.80 -13.47
C ARG A 573 -12.00 -1.80 -14.40
N MET A 574 -12.78 -0.97 -15.07
CA MET A 574 -12.27 0.09 -15.94
C MET A 574 -12.97 1.42 -15.64
N SER A 575 -12.19 2.45 -15.28
CA SER A 575 -12.71 3.82 -15.22
C SER A 575 -12.95 4.35 -16.62
N ARG A 576 -13.89 5.30 -16.73
CA ARG A 576 -14.08 6.06 -17.97
C ARG A 576 -12.83 6.85 -18.36
N ALA A 577 -12.14 7.42 -17.38
CA ALA A 577 -10.89 8.16 -17.60
C ALA A 577 -9.79 7.25 -18.17
N ALA A 578 -9.54 6.08 -17.57
CA ALA A 578 -8.57 5.13 -18.09
C ALA A 578 -9.00 4.60 -19.48
N HIS A 579 -10.27 4.26 -19.67
CA HIS A 579 -10.80 3.84 -20.97
C HIS A 579 -10.52 4.87 -22.08
N ALA A 580 -10.88 6.13 -21.84
CA ALA A 580 -10.66 7.22 -22.80
C ALA A 580 -9.17 7.44 -23.08
N ALA A 581 -8.33 7.41 -22.04
CA ALA A 581 -6.89 7.58 -22.16
C ALA A 581 -6.23 6.42 -22.94
N ILE A 582 -6.63 5.17 -22.69
CA ILE A 582 -6.15 4.01 -23.44
C ILE A 582 -6.45 4.18 -24.93
N ARG A 583 -7.68 4.53 -25.29
CA ARG A 583 -8.07 4.73 -26.70
C ARG A 583 -7.33 5.89 -27.35
N LYS A 584 -7.24 7.03 -26.66
CA LYS A 584 -6.65 8.25 -27.23
C LYS A 584 -5.12 8.20 -27.33
N ARG A 585 -4.46 7.49 -26.42
CA ARG A 585 -2.99 7.62 -26.20
C ARG A 585 -2.23 6.30 -26.29
N LEU A 586 -2.84 5.16 -25.94
CA LEU A 586 -2.15 3.86 -25.93
C LEU A 586 -2.48 2.99 -27.14
N GLN A 587 -3.68 3.10 -27.72
CA GLN A 587 -4.10 2.39 -28.93
C GLN A 587 -3.54 3.03 -30.22
N ARG A 588 -2.24 3.29 -30.23
CA ARG A 588 -1.52 3.92 -31.33
C ARG A 588 0.00 3.77 -31.13
N ASP A 589 0.75 4.41 -31.99
CA ASP A 589 2.19 4.65 -31.89
C ASP A 589 3.06 3.38 -31.90
N GLY A 590 2.59 2.34 -32.57
CA GLY A 590 3.23 1.03 -32.69
C GLY A 590 3.20 0.20 -31.40
N ARG A 591 2.43 0.61 -30.39
CA ARG A 591 2.42 -0.06 -29.08
C ARG A 591 1.80 -1.45 -29.12
N VAL A 592 2.21 -2.27 -28.16
CA VAL A 592 1.60 -3.57 -27.87
C VAL A 592 0.92 -3.50 -26.51
N LEU A 593 -0.39 -3.72 -26.49
CA LEU A 593 -1.20 -3.77 -25.27
C LEU A 593 -1.53 -5.23 -24.95
N VAL A 594 -1.07 -5.71 -23.80
CA VAL A 594 -1.25 -7.09 -23.34
C VAL A 594 -2.24 -7.12 -22.18
N TRP A 595 -3.30 -7.91 -22.33
CA TRP A 595 -4.35 -8.11 -21.33
C TRP A 595 -4.24 -9.51 -20.76
N VAL A 596 -3.91 -9.60 -19.48
CA VAL A 596 -3.73 -10.88 -18.79
C VAL A 596 -5.05 -11.30 -18.14
N TYR A 597 -5.39 -12.58 -18.31
CA TYR A 597 -6.62 -13.26 -17.92
C TYR A 597 -7.91 -12.64 -18.46
N ALA A 598 -8.30 -11.48 -17.94
CA ALA A 598 -9.46 -10.71 -18.37
C ALA A 598 -9.33 -9.27 -17.89
N SER A 599 -9.99 -8.36 -18.58
CA SER A 599 -10.08 -6.94 -18.21
C SER A 599 -11.42 -6.38 -18.61
N THR A 600 -11.81 -5.23 -18.06
CA THR A 600 -13.10 -4.56 -18.33
C THR A 600 -14.33 -5.44 -18.04
N LEU A 601 -14.24 -6.29 -17.01
CA LEU A 601 -15.33 -7.12 -16.51
C LEU A 601 -16.43 -6.31 -15.82
N PHE A 602 -16.07 -5.25 -15.11
CA PHE A 602 -16.98 -4.51 -14.22
C PHE A 602 -16.93 -2.99 -14.46
N HIS A 603 -18.10 -2.37 -14.28
CA HIS A 603 -18.25 -0.92 -14.16
C HIS A 603 -19.27 -0.64 -13.05
N GLY A 604 -18.79 -0.19 -11.88
CA GLY A 604 -19.57 -0.20 -10.64
C GLY A 604 -20.23 -1.56 -10.37
N HIS A 605 -21.52 -1.54 -10.02
CA HIS A 605 -22.32 -2.75 -9.77
C HIS A 605 -22.88 -3.40 -11.04
N ARG A 606 -22.21 -3.29 -12.19
CA ARG A 606 -22.68 -3.86 -13.47
C ARG A 606 -21.58 -4.64 -14.18
N ASP A 607 -22.00 -5.64 -14.96
CA ASP A 607 -21.13 -6.32 -15.91
C ASP A 607 -20.82 -5.38 -17.08
N ALA A 608 -19.54 -5.27 -17.44
CA ALA A 608 -19.05 -4.37 -18.51
C ALA A 608 -18.39 -5.13 -19.68
N LEU A 609 -18.44 -6.47 -19.65
CA LEU A 609 -17.79 -7.34 -20.64
C LEU A 609 -18.22 -7.04 -22.08
N ALA A 610 -19.47 -6.63 -22.30
CA ALA A 610 -20.01 -6.35 -23.63
C ALA A 610 -19.28 -5.20 -24.35
N SER A 611 -18.79 -4.21 -23.60
CA SER A 611 -18.02 -3.07 -24.12
C SER A 611 -16.51 -3.29 -24.12
N ALA A 612 -16.04 -4.46 -23.69
CA ALA A 612 -14.61 -4.75 -23.51
C ALA A 612 -13.79 -4.51 -24.79
N ARG A 613 -14.34 -4.87 -25.95
CA ARG A 613 -13.66 -4.76 -27.26
C ARG A 613 -13.10 -3.38 -27.53
N GLU A 614 -13.81 -2.32 -27.14
CA GLU A 614 -13.42 -0.95 -27.39
C GLU A 614 -12.13 -0.54 -26.67
N THR A 615 -11.89 -1.14 -25.49
CA THR A 615 -10.67 -0.89 -24.70
C THR A 615 -9.58 -1.89 -25.05
N LEU A 616 -9.94 -3.17 -25.14
CA LEU A 616 -9.00 -4.27 -25.27
C LEU A 616 -8.45 -4.39 -26.70
N GLY A 617 -9.20 -3.94 -27.71
CA GLY A 617 -8.93 -4.23 -29.12
C GLY A 617 -9.32 -5.65 -29.54
N VAL A 618 -9.83 -6.44 -28.61
CA VAL A 618 -10.27 -7.82 -28.83
C VAL A 618 -11.54 -8.04 -28.00
N ALA A 619 -12.55 -8.66 -28.61
CA ALA A 619 -13.74 -9.06 -27.88
C ALA A 619 -13.45 -10.34 -27.10
N ILE A 620 -13.90 -10.41 -25.86
CA ILE A 620 -13.76 -11.58 -25.01
C ILE A 620 -15.13 -12.04 -24.51
N ALA A 621 -15.29 -13.35 -24.35
CA ALA A 621 -16.50 -13.96 -23.84
C ALA A 621 -16.15 -14.94 -22.71
N ARG A 622 -17.10 -15.16 -21.82
CA ARG A 622 -16.93 -16.10 -20.72
C ARG A 622 -17.02 -17.54 -21.26
N GLN A 623 -16.10 -18.40 -20.85
CA GLN A 623 -16.19 -19.84 -21.12
C GLN A 623 -17.42 -20.43 -20.39
N PRO A 624 -18.07 -21.43 -20.98
CA PRO A 624 -19.15 -22.12 -20.32
C PRO A 624 -18.59 -23.00 -19.17
N TRP A 625 -19.28 -23.02 -18.03
CA TRP A 625 -18.95 -23.84 -16.84
C TRP A 625 -17.55 -23.57 -16.22
N ALA A 626 -17.20 -24.29 -15.16
CA ALA A 626 -15.84 -24.31 -14.61
C ALA A 626 -14.94 -25.18 -15.50
N SER A 627 -14.36 -24.58 -16.55
CA SER A 627 -13.52 -25.27 -17.53
C SER A 627 -12.09 -25.46 -17.02
N LEU A 628 -11.45 -26.57 -17.39
CA LEU A 628 -10.04 -26.81 -17.09
C LEU A 628 -9.18 -25.81 -17.88
N GLN A 629 -8.36 -25.03 -17.17
CA GLN A 629 -7.47 -24.04 -17.78
C GLN A 629 -6.21 -24.70 -18.38
N GLY A 630 -5.29 -23.88 -18.89
CA GLY A 630 -4.11 -24.32 -19.61
C GLY A 630 -4.30 -24.15 -21.11
N THR A 631 -3.30 -23.57 -21.73
CA THR A 631 -3.27 -23.19 -23.14
C THR A 631 -2.38 -24.15 -23.91
N GLN A 632 -2.86 -24.69 -25.01
CA GLN A 632 -2.06 -25.39 -26.02
C GLN A 632 -1.75 -24.46 -27.18
N ILE A 633 -0.49 -24.42 -27.61
CA ILE A 633 -0.08 -23.62 -28.77
C ILE A 633 -0.49 -24.34 -30.05
N VAL A 634 -1.35 -23.70 -30.84
CA VAL A 634 -1.92 -24.24 -32.10
C VAL A 634 -1.29 -23.61 -33.34
N ASN A 635 -0.82 -22.36 -33.26
CA ASN A 635 -0.13 -21.68 -34.36
C ASN A 635 1.37 -21.52 -34.09
N LYS A 636 2.11 -22.63 -34.21
CA LYS A 636 3.59 -22.66 -34.04
C LYS A 636 4.34 -21.81 -35.07
N GLY A 637 3.70 -21.46 -36.19
CA GLY A 637 4.28 -20.64 -37.24
C GLY A 637 4.44 -19.17 -36.85
N HIS A 638 3.58 -18.67 -35.95
CA HIS A 638 3.57 -17.27 -35.53
C HIS A 638 4.83 -16.90 -34.72
N PRO A 639 5.44 -15.72 -34.92
CA PRO A 639 6.67 -15.33 -34.22
C PRO A 639 6.58 -15.38 -32.68
N LEU A 640 5.44 -14.96 -32.11
CA LEU A 640 5.22 -15.06 -30.65
C LEU A 640 5.33 -16.51 -30.15
N ALA A 641 4.76 -17.48 -30.87
CA ALA A 641 4.84 -18.90 -30.50
C ALA A 641 6.28 -19.42 -30.53
N ARG A 642 7.10 -18.94 -31.48
CA ARG A 642 8.52 -19.30 -31.55
C ARG A 642 9.31 -18.75 -30.36
N PHE A 643 9.03 -17.51 -29.94
CA PHE A 643 9.66 -16.93 -28.76
C PHE A 643 9.22 -17.59 -27.45
N LEU A 644 7.97 -18.04 -27.37
CA LEU A 644 7.49 -18.83 -26.23
C LEU A 644 8.25 -20.16 -26.12
N GLY A 645 8.55 -20.81 -27.24
CA GLY A 645 9.40 -22.00 -27.29
C GLY A 645 8.82 -23.24 -26.59
N VAL A 646 7.52 -23.22 -26.27
CA VAL A 646 6.82 -24.30 -25.56
C VAL A 646 5.51 -24.64 -26.26
N ASP A 647 5.06 -25.88 -26.06
CA ASP A 647 3.80 -26.36 -26.64
C ASP A 647 2.57 -26.03 -25.79
N LYS A 648 2.77 -25.72 -24.50
CA LYS A 648 1.72 -25.45 -23.53
C LYS A 648 2.10 -24.34 -22.57
N LEU A 649 1.11 -23.57 -22.13
CA LEU A 649 1.21 -22.54 -21.10
C LEU A 649 0.19 -22.80 -19.99
N GLY A 650 0.47 -22.29 -18.79
CA GLY A 650 -0.45 -22.41 -17.66
C GLY A 650 -0.53 -23.81 -17.05
N ALA A 651 -1.32 -23.91 -15.98
CA ALA A 651 -1.56 -25.17 -15.27
C ALA A 651 -2.98 -25.68 -15.56
N PRO A 652 -3.17 -26.99 -15.78
CA PRO A 652 -4.49 -27.59 -15.96
C PRO A 652 -5.24 -27.64 -14.62
N GLU A 653 -5.92 -26.55 -14.28
CA GLU A 653 -6.75 -26.42 -13.07
C GLU A 653 -8.17 -25.94 -13.43
N PRO A 654 -9.24 -26.51 -12.84
CA PRO A 654 -10.59 -26.01 -13.05
C PRO A 654 -10.72 -24.58 -12.53
N TRP A 655 -11.30 -23.69 -13.33
CA TRP A 655 -11.41 -22.28 -12.97
C TRP A 655 -12.74 -21.65 -13.42
N GLU A 656 -13.36 -20.86 -12.54
CA GLU A 656 -14.62 -20.16 -12.85
C GLU A 656 -14.68 -18.75 -12.22
N PRO A 657 -14.93 -17.68 -13.02
CA PRO A 657 -15.09 -17.70 -14.48
C PRO A 657 -13.73 -17.83 -15.19
N SER A 658 -13.75 -18.28 -16.43
CA SER A 658 -12.62 -18.14 -17.37
C SER A 658 -13.13 -17.52 -18.67
N PHE A 659 -12.23 -16.99 -19.49
CA PHE A 659 -12.59 -16.14 -20.63
C PHE A 659 -11.79 -16.53 -21.87
N TYR A 660 -12.38 -16.39 -23.04
CA TYR A 660 -11.74 -16.67 -24.33
C TYR A 660 -11.92 -15.49 -25.27
N ALA A 661 -11.00 -15.34 -26.22
CA ALA A 661 -11.10 -14.32 -27.25
C ALA A 661 -12.07 -14.74 -28.37
N ILE A 662 -12.93 -13.81 -28.78
CA ILE A 662 -13.66 -13.91 -30.04
C ILE A 662 -12.71 -13.43 -31.13
N ALA A 663 -11.90 -14.36 -31.66
CA ALA A 663 -10.73 -14.08 -32.49
C ALA A 663 -11.06 -13.77 -33.98
N GLU A 664 -12.23 -13.18 -34.27
CA GLU A 664 -12.53 -12.72 -35.63
C GLU A 664 -11.60 -11.58 -36.04
N GLY A 665 -10.74 -11.84 -37.02
CA GLY A 665 -9.71 -10.87 -37.46
C GLY A 665 -8.46 -10.82 -36.57
N CYS A 666 -8.28 -11.82 -35.71
CA CYS A 666 -7.10 -11.98 -34.86
C CYS A 666 -6.42 -13.33 -35.15
N ASP A 667 -5.10 -13.40 -34.96
CA ASP A 667 -4.36 -14.64 -35.00
C ASP A 667 -4.55 -15.39 -33.67
N THR A 668 -5.15 -16.59 -33.75
CA THR A 668 -5.23 -17.49 -32.59
C THR A 668 -3.91 -18.25 -32.47
N ILE A 669 -3.16 -17.95 -31.41
CA ILE A 669 -1.85 -18.55 -31.13
C ILE A 669 -1.99 -19.81 -30.28
N GLY A 670 -2.90 -19.75 -29.30
CA GLY A 670 -3.19 -20.85 -28.40
C GLY A 670 -4.67 -20.97 -28.07
N GLU A 671 -5.07 -22.19 -27.77
CA GLU A 671 -6.43 -22.58 -27.39
C GLU A 671 -6.41 -23.26 -26.02
N TYR A 672 -7.49 -23.14 -25.26
CA TYR A 672 -7.64 -23.89 -24.03
C TYR A 672 -7.65 -25.40 -24.32
N ILE A 673 -6.88 -26.16 -23.53
CA ILE A 673 -6.68 -27.60 -23.72
C ILE A 673 -8.00 -28.38 -23.71
N ASP A 674 -8.96 -27.95 -22.89
CA ASP A 674 -10.23 -28.66 -22.67
C ASP A 674 -11.32 -28.24 -23.66
N THR A 675 -11.47 -26.93 -23.90
CA THR A 675 -12.58 -26.38 -24.68
C THR A 675 -12.24 -26.10 -26.15
N GLY A 676 -10.96 -26.02 -26.50
CA GLY A 676 -10.50 -25.57 -27.83
C GLY A 676 -10.81 -24.10 -28.12
N LEU A 677 -11.22 -23.32 -27.12
CA LEU A 677 -11.55 -21.90 -27.30
C LEU A 677 -10.27 -21.05 -27.27
N PRO A 678 -10.17 -19.95 -28.06
CA PRO A 678 -8.98 -19.12 -28.12
C PRO A 678 -8.56 -18.54 -26.76
N SER A 679 -7.42 -18.99 -26.24
CA SER A 679 -6.87 -18.58 -24.95
C SER A 679 -5.67 -17.64 -25.08
N LEU A 680 -4.99 -17.65 -26.24
CA LEU A 680 -3.97 -16.67 -26.58
C LEU A 680 -4.24 -16.16 -27.99
N ALA A 681 -4.61 -14.87 -28.11
CA ALA A 681 -4.95 -14.25 -29.37
C ALA A 681 -4.20 -12.93 -29.56
N VAL A 682 -3.82 -12.65 -30.81
CA VAL A 682 -3.13 -11.43 -31.23
C VAL A 682 -3.94 -10.72 -32.31
N CYS A 683 -4.26 -9.45 -32.10
CA CYS A 683 -5.00 -8.64 -33.06
C CYS A 683 -4.14 -7.46 -33.51
N ASP A 684 -3.90 -7.33 -34.82
CA ASP A 684 -3.14 -6.22 -35.39
C ASP A 684 -4.10 -5.11 -35.86
N HIS A 685 -4.01 -3.94 -35.21
CA HIS A 685 -4.81 -2.75 -35.53
C HIS A 685 -4.03 -1.75 -36.40
N ARG A 686 -2.97 -2.20 -37.07
CA ARG A 686 -2.04 -1.44 -37.93
C ARG A 686 -1.14 -0.47 -37.16
N THR A 687 -1.73 0.44 -36.39
CA THR A 687 -1.00 1.45 -35.62
C THR A 687 -0.64 0.98 -34.21
N TRP A 688 -1.17 -0.17 -33.78
CA TRP A 688 -0.89 -0.82 -32.50
C TRP A 688 -1.35 -2.28 -32.56
N LYS A 689 -1.04 -3.07 -31.53
CA LYS A 689 -1.45 -4.48 -31.42
C LYS A 689 -2.05 -4.79 -30.06
N ALA A 690 -3.06 -5.65 -30.04
CA ALA A 690 -3.66 -6.18 -28.82
C ALA A 690 -3.26 -7.65 -28.64
N VAL A 691 -2.94 -8.04 -27.41
CA VAL A 691 -2.73 -9.44 -27.02
C VAL A 691 -3.70 -9.78 -25.89
N PHE A 692 -4.49 -10.82 -26.07
CA PHE A 692 -5.25 -11.44 -24.98
C PHE A 692 -4.55 -12.72 -24.56
N LEU A 693 -4.18 -12.82 -23.28
CA LEU A 693 -3.63 -14.02 -22.65
C LEU A 693 -4.60 -14.46 -21.56
N GLY A 694 -5.42 -15.49 -21.82
CA GLY A 694 -6.42 -16.02 -20.89
C GLY A 694 -5.85 -16.79 -19.69
N GLU A 695 -4.53 -16.97 -19.62
CA GLU A 695 -3.83 -17.52 -18.45
C GLU A 695 -3.69 -16.46 -17.34
N ARG A 696 -3.73 -16.91 -16.08
CA ARG A 696 -3.61 -16.05 -14.88
C ARG A 696 -2.20 -15.95 -14.32
N ARG A 697 -1.37 -16.95 -14.60
CA ARG A 697 -0.02 -17.05 -14.07
C ARG A 697 0.96 -16.68 -15.16
N LEU A 698 1.65 -15.56 -14.97
CA LEU A 698 2.78 -15.19 -15.81
C LEU A 698 4.02 -15.96 -15.38
N THR A 699 4.90 -16.24 -16.34
CA THR A 699 6.27 -16.71 -16.08
C THR A 699 7.26 -15.74 -16.74
N PRO A 700 8.53 -15.71 -16.29
CA PRO A 700 9.55 -14.87 -16.92
C PRO A 700 9.69 -15.13 -18.42
N GLU A 701 9.50 -16.36 -18.88
CA GLU A 701 9.55 -16.78 -20.29
C GLU A 701 8.40 -16.17 -21.08
N ILE A 702 7.17 -16.18 -20.54
CA ILE A 702 6.01 -15.57 -21.18
C ILE A 702 6.24 -14.06 -21.35
N VAL A 703 6.68 -13.38 -20.29
CA VAL A 703 6.97 -11.94 -20.34
C VAL A 703 8.07 -11.64 -21.37
N ARG A 704 9.18 -12.39 -21.34
CA ARG A 704 10.26 -12.26 -22.34
C ARG A 704 9.76 -12.46 -23.77
N ALA A 705 8.93 -13.47 -24.01
CA ALA A 705 8.42 -13.76 -25.34
C ALA A 705 7.53 -12.64 -25.89
N LEU A 706 6.67 -12.08 -25.03
CA LEU A 706 5.83 -10.94 -25.38
C LEU A 706 6.66 -9.70 -25.71
N VAL A 707 7.68 -9.41 -24.89
CA VAL A 707 8.60 -8.27 -25.10
C VAL A 707 9.40 -8.44 -26.39
N ARG A 708 10.04 -9.60 -26.61
CA ARG A 708 10.79 -9.89 -27.85
C ARG A 708 9.90 -9.80 -29.08
N TRP A 709 8.68 -10.34 -29.01
CA TRP A 709 7.72 -10.27 -30.10
C TRP A 709 7.30 -8.83 -30.42
N ALA A 710 7.15 -7.98 -29.41
CA ALA A 710 6.89 -6.55 -29.57
C ALA A 710 8.10 -5.76 -30.10
N GLY A 711 9.26 -6.39 -30.30
CA GLY A 711 10.51 -5.74 -30.69
C GLY A 711 11.27 -5.09 -29.53
N GLY A 712 10.91 -5.41 -28.29
CA GLY A 712 11.58 -4.90 -27.10
C GLY A 712 12.85 -5.66 -26.73
N HIS A 713 13.69 -5.03 -25.91
CA HIS A 713 15.01 -5.54 -25.53
C HIS A 713 14.98 -6.37 -24.24
N ILE A 714 15.75 -7.46 -24.22
CA ILE A 714 15.98 -8.30 -23.05
C ILE A 714 17.46 -8.17 -22.65
N TRP A 715 17.72 -7.61 -21.48
CA TRP A 715 19.05 -7.34 -20.95
C TRP A 715 19.75 -8.59 -20.42
N LEU A 716 18.99 -9.52 -19.83
CA LEU A 716 19.49 -10.78 -19.29
C LEU A 716 18.38 -11.82 -19.33
N ASP A 717 18.72 -13.09 -19.53
CA ASP A 717 17.71 -14.13 -19.77
C ASP A 717 17.88 -15.37 -18.89
N THR A 718 18.60 -15.21 -17.77
CA THR A 718 18.94 -16.24 -16.78
C THR A 718 17.99 -16.32 -15.58
N GLY A 719 16.97 -15.46 -15.50
CA GLY A 719 15.96 -15.46 -14.44
C GLY A 719 16.39 -14.82 -13.11
N ASP A 720 17.54 -14.12 -13.12
CA ASP A 720 17.98 -13.24 -12.04
C ASP A 720 17.14 -11.96 -12.00
N LEU A 721 17.20 -11.21 -10.89
CA LEU A 721 16.64 -9.87 -10.85
C LEU A 721 17.48 -8.98 -11.78
N VAL A 722 16.81 -8.25 -12.67
CA VAL A 722 17.43 -7.16 -13.43
C VAL A 722 16.57 -5.92 -13.36
N GLN A 723 17.20 -4.80 -13.01
CA GLN A 723 16.59 -3.48 -13.06
C GLN A 723 17.41 -2.62 -14.01
N ALA A 724 16.90 -2.46 -15.22
CA ALA A 724 17.50 -1.62 -16.26
C ALA A 724 16.71 -0.31 -16.38
N ARG A 725 17.36 0.79 -16.02
CA ARG A 725 16.94 2.19 -16.21
C ARG A 725 18.11 2.92 -16.82
N TYR A 726 18.34 2.68 -18.11
CA TYR A 726 19.51 3.16 -18.84
C TYR A 726 19.78 4.64 -18.50
N PRO A 727 20.97 4.95 -17.96
CA PRO A 727 22.21 4.17 -18.03
C PRO A 727 22.43 3.15 -16.90
N TRP A 728 21.60 3.11 -15.86
CA TRP A 728 21.76 2.22 -14.72
C TRP A 728 21.30 0.79 -15.03
N VAL A 729 22.14 -0.19 -14.71
CA VAL A 729 21.84 -1.62 -14.83
C VAL A 729 22.23 -2.30 -13.54
N HIS A 730 21.24 -2.82 -12.82
CA HIS A 730 21.43 -3.64 -11.62
C HIS A 730 21.10 -5.10 -11.92
N VAL A 731 21.98 -6.01 -11.51
CA VAL A 731 21.77 -7.46 -11.53
C VAL A 731 21.97 -8.01 -10.12
N HIS A 732 21.05 -8.87 -9.66
CA HIS A 732 21.21 -9.63 -8.42
C HIS A 732 21.08 -11.13 -8.69
N ALA A 733 22.17 -11.86 -8.47
CA ALA A 733 22.30 -13.24 -8.87
C ALA A 733 21.52 -14.19 -7.98
N ARG A 734 20.59 -14.95 -8.57
CA ARG A 734 19.85 -16.00 -7.88
C ARG A 734 20.70 -17.22 -7.57
N LYS A 735 21.65 -17.53 -8.45
CA LYS A 735 22.59 -18.66 -8.33
C LYS A 735 23.97 -18.22 -8.78
N GLY A 736 25.00 -18.82 -8.22
CA GLY A 736 26.36 -18.59 -8.69
C GLY A 736 26.54 -18.94 -10.17
N GLY A 737 27.35 -18.17 -10.89
CA GLY A 737 27.78 -18.47 -12.25
C GLY A 737 27.93 -17.25 -13.15
N THR A 738 28.34 -17.51 -14.39
CA THR A 738 28.52 -16.50 -15.42
C THR A 738 27.18 -15.93 -15.91
N ARG A 739 27.12 -14.63 -16.14
CA ARG A 739 26.02 -13.89 -16.77
C ARG A 739 26.55 -13.10 -17.96
N THR A 740 25.78 -13.06 -19.03
CA THR A 740 26.09 -12.26 -20.21
C THR A 740 24.96 -11.25 -20.42
N LEU A 741 25.24 -10.00 -20.06
CA LEU A 741 24.34 -8.88 -20.34
C LEU A 741 24.35 -8.57 -21.83
N GLN A 742 23.15 -8.36 -22.37
CA GLN A 742 22.92 -7.99 -23.76
C GLN A 742 22.55 -6.51 -23.81
N PHE A 743 23.18 -5.75 -24.71
CA PHE A 743 22.95 -4.31 -24.83
C PHE A 743 22.19 -3.95 -26.12
N PRO A 744 21.28 -2.97 -26.06
CA PRO A 744 20.47 -2.56 -27.22
C PRO A 744 21.25 -1.76 -28.27
N LEU A 745 22.44 -1.26 -27.91
CA LEU A 745 23.38 -0.55 -28.77
C LEU A 745 24.81 -0.80 -28.24
N PRO A 746 25.87 -0.39 -28.96
CA PRO A 746 27.23 -0.46 -28.46
C PRO A 746 27.41 0.45 -27.22
N LEU A 747 27.61 -0.16 -26.05
CA LEU A 747 27.74 0.54 -24.77
C LEU A 747 29.09 0.23 -24.12
N SER A 748 29.67 1.23 -23.47
CA SER A 748 30.70 1.03 -22.47
C SER A 748 30.08 0.77 -21.11
N VAL A 749 30.77 -0.02 -20.28
CA VAL A 749 30.31 -0.42 -18.94
C VAL A 749 31.29 0.13 -17.92
N TYR A 750 30.84 1.02 -17.06
CA TYR A 750 31.56 1.43 -15.85
C TYR A 750 31.01 0.65 -14.67
N ASP A 751 31.94 0.08 -13.91
CA ASP A 751 31.64 -0.67 -12.71
C ASP A 751 32.11 0.11 -11.47
N PRO A 752 31.19 0.68 -10.69
CA PRO A 752 31.56 1.43 -9.50
C PRO A 752 32.25 0.61 -8.41
N ALA A 753 32.12 -0.73 -8.41
CA ALA A 753 32.80 -1.58 -7.44
C ALA A 753 34.28 -1.78 -7.79
N GLU A 754 34.64 -1.71 -9.08
CA GLU A 754 36.03 -1.76 -9.57
C GLU A 754 36.62 -0.37 -9.81
N ASP A 755 35.77 0.67 -9.78
CA ASP A 755 36.11 2.05 -10.16
C ASP A 755 36.77 2.14 -11.55
N ALA A 756 36.25 1.36 -12.51
CA ALA A 756 36.85 1.22 -13.83
C ALA A 756 35.81 1.02 -14.93
N ILE A 757 36.17 1.41 -16.16
CA ILE A 757 35.46 0.97 -17.35
C ILE A 757 35.92 -0.47 -17.65
N VAL A 758 35.04 -1.43 -17.43
CA VAL A 758 35.32 -2.87 -17.56
C VAL A 758 35.05 -3.42 -18.96
N ALA A 759 34.34 -2.65 -19.80
CA ALA A 759 34.13 -2.96 -21.21
C ALA A 759 33.90 -1.70 -22.04
N GLU A 760 34.37 -1.70 -23.29
CA GLU A 760 34.33 -0.53 -24.18
C GLU A 760 33.54 -0.79 -25.46
N SER A 761 32.48 -0.02 -25.68
CA SER A 761 31.67 -0.05 -26.91
C SER A 761 31.27 -1.47 -27.37
N VAL A 762 30.80 -2.29 -26.43
CA VAL A 762 30.42 -3.69 -26.67
C VAL A 762 28.91 -3.84 -26.83
N MET A 763 28.48 -4.91 -27.50
CA MET A 763 27.06 -5.32 -27.56
C MET A 763 26.68 -6.27 -26.42
N GLU A 764 27.67 -6.83 -25.74
CA GLU A 764 27.47 -7.73 -24.62
C GLU A 764 28.60 -7.60 -23.61
N HIS A 765 28.31 -7.84 -22.33
CA HIS A 765 29.30 -7.86 -21.26
C HIS A 765 29.09 -9.08 -20.39
N THR A 766 30.16 -9.85 -20.18
CA THR A 766 30.13 -11.08 -19.39
C THR A 766 30.82 -10.87 -18.05
N LEU A 767 30.14 -11.27 -16.98
CA LEU A 767 30.63 -11.19 -15.61
C LEU A 767 30.27 -12.46 -14.84
N TYR A 768 31.08 -12.81 -13.83
CA TYR A 768 30.79 -13.89 -12.90
C TYR A 768 30.20 -13.30 -11.62
N LEU A 769 29.12 -13.89 -11.11
CA LEU A 769 28.48 -13.50 -9.85
C LEU A 769 28.33 -14.74 -8.95
N GLN A 770 28.57 -14.56 -7.65
CA GLN A 770 28.23 -15.54 -6.63
C GLN A 770 26.71 -15.55 -6.36
N GLU A 771 26.23 -16.61 -5.72
CA GLU A 771 24.83 -16.66 -5.28
C GLU A 771 24.53 -15.53 -4.28
N GLY A 772 23.48 -14.77 -4.57
CA GLY A 772 23.08 -13.62 -3.79
C GLY A 772 23.98 -12.40 -3.93
N GLU A 773 24.91 -12.38 -4.89
CA GLU A 773 25.72 -11.20 -5.17
C GLU A 773 24.94 -10.16 -6.00
N SER A 774 25.05 -8.89 -5.62
CA SER A 774 24.54 -7.74 -6.39
C SER A 774 25.65 -7.00 -7.10
N ARG A 775 25.40 -6.64 -8.36
CA ARG A 775 26.27 -5.77 -9.15
C ARG A 775 25.47 -4.64 -9.81
N LEU A 776 25.93 -3.41 -9.60
CA LEU A 776 25.38 -2.21 -10.22
C LEU A 776 26.40 -1.70 -11.24
N MET A 777 25.94 -1.32 -12.43
CA MET A 777 26.78 -0.79 -13.50
C MET A 777 26.14 0.46 -14.10
N LEU A 778 26.98 1.36 -14.61
CA LEU A 778 26.55 2.42 -15.52
C LEU A 778 26.94 2.06 -16.95
N THR A 779 26.00 2.24 -17.86
CA THR A 779 26.14 1.91 -19.27
C THR A 779 25.79 3.11 -20.14
N ALA A 780 26.70 3.51 -21.02
CA ALA A 780 26.47 4.60 -21.97
C ALA A 780 27.43 4.46 -23.17
N PRO A 781 27.16 5.09 -24.33
CA PRO A 781 28.16 5.27 -25.38
C PRO A 781 29.45 5.84 -24.78
N HIS A 782 30.60 5.35 -25.22
CA HIS A 782 31.90 5.59 -24.58
C HIS A 782 32.15 7.07 -24.25
N GLU A 783 31.98 7.96 -25.23
CA GLU A 783 32.17 9.40 -25.04
C GLU A 783 31.21 10.00 -23.99
N GLN A 784 29.93 9.58 -23.98
CA GLN A 784 28.97 10.05 -22.98
C GLN A 784 29.32 9.53 -21.59
N LEU A 785 29.81 8.29 -21.49
CA LEU A 785 30.26 7.71 -20.22
C LEU A 785 31.46 8.48 -19.66
N LEU A 786 32.47 8.78 -20.49
CA LEU A 786 33.63 9.58 -20.09
C LEU A 786 33.23 10.96 -19.60
N ARG A 787 32.34 11.65 -20.33
CA ARG A 787 31.80 12.95 -19.95
C ARG A 787 31.05 12.88 -18.62
N LEU A 788 30.22 11.85 -18.42
CA LEU A 788 29.51 11.63 -17.16
C LEU A 788 30.46 11.44 -15.98
N LEU A 789 31.50 10.60 -16.14
CA LEU A 789 32.50 10.33 -15.11
C LEU A 789 33.37 11.57 -14.81
N GLN A 790 33.58 12.45 -15.79
CA GLN A 790 34.22 13.76 -15.61
C GLN A 790 33.28 14.81 -14.99
N GLY A 791 32.01 14.48 -14.79
CA GLY A 791 31.01 15.36 -14.22
C GLY A 791 30.40 16.36 -15.21
N GLU A 792 30.58 16.17 -16.51
CA GLU A 792 29.90 16.99 -17.49
C GLU A 792 28.42 16.61 -17.61
N PRO A 793 27.53 17.58 -17.90
CA PRO A 793 26.14 17.26 -18.19
C PRO A 793 26.05 16.44 -19.48
N ILE A 794 25.28 15.35 -19.41
CA ILE A 794 24.98 14.48 -20.55
C ILE A 794 23.50 14.54 -20.88
N THR A 795 23.18 14.20 -22.13
CA THR A 795 21.81 13.91 -22.56
C THR A 795 21.77 12.47 -23.03
N LEU A 796 20.83 11.70 -22.49
CA LEU A 796 20.63 10.31 -22.86
C LEU A 796 19.31 10.18 -23.61
N GLU A 797 19.40 9.77 -24.86
CA GLU A 797 18.23 9.37 -25.62
C GLU A 797 17.85 7.94 -25.24
N PRO A 798 16.54 7.64 -25.10
CA PRO A 798 16.08 6.26 -24.96
C PRO A 798 16.59 5.40 -26.12
N TYR A 799 17.06 4.19 -25.82
CA TYR A 799 17.51 3.22 -26.83
C TYR A 799 16.36 2.66 -27.69
N PHE A 800 15.12 3.02 -27.36
CA PHE A 800 13.92 2.64 -28.08
C PHE A 800 13.05 3.87 -28.34
N GLN A 801 12.29 3.85 -29.42
CA GLN A 801 11.31 4.88 -29.74
C GLN A 801 9.98 4.24 -30.14
N LEU A 802 8.90 4.99 -29.95
CA LEU A 802 7.57 4.66 -30.46
C LEU A 802 7.46 5.05 -31.94
N ILE A 803 6.59 4.37 -32.67
CA ILE A 803 6.39 4.60 -34.11
C ILE A 803 5.23 5.56 -34.26
N ALA A 804 5.49 6.86 -34.36
CA ALA A 804 4.45 7.89 -34.39
C ALA A 804 3.35 7.60 -35.43
N THR A 805 2.10 7.64 -34.98
CA THR A 805 0.93 7.52 -35.86
C THR A 805 0.68 8.87 -36.55
N PRO A 806 0.49 8.91 -37.88
CA PRO A 806 0.16 10.17 -38.57
C PRO A 806 -1.11 10.79 -37.98
N GLU A 807 -1.06 12.07 -37.61
CA GLU A 807 -2.25 12.81 -37.16
C GLU A 807 -3.25 12.88 -38.32
N THR A 808 -4.38 12.20 -38.16
CA THR A 808 -5.53 12.38 -39.06
C THR A 808 -6.31 13.56 -38.51
N PRO A 809 -6.62 14.61 -39.31
CA PRO A 809 -7.43 15.72 -38.82
C PRO A 809 -8.75 15.15 -38.28
N GLU A 810 -9.05 15.44 -37.02
CA GLU A 810 -10.19 14.88 -36.29
C GLU A 810 -11.47 15.04 -37.13
N GLY A 811 -11.96 13.92 -37.66
CA GLY A 811 -13.32 13.83 -38.16
C GLY A 811 -14.27 14.03 -36.98
N THR A 812 -15.30 14.84 -37.22
CA THR A 812 -16.34 15.23 -36.27
C THR A 812 -16.67 14.09 -35.31
N GLU A 813 -16.54 14.35 -34.00
CA GLU A 813 -16.89 13.39 -32.95
C GLU A 813 -18.26 12.75 -33.28
N PRO A 814 -18.39 11.41 -33.28
CA PRO A 814 -19.71 10.83 -33.32
C PRO A 814 -20.49 11.35 -32.12
N ILE A 815 -21.65 11.93 -32.40
CA ILE A 815 -22.63 12.39 -31.41
C ILE A 815 -22.73 11.30 -30.34
N ALA A 816 -22.38 11.65 -29.10
CA ALA A 816 -22.60 10.80 -27.96
C ALA A 816 -24.06 10.35 -27.99
N LEU A 817 -24.29 9.06 -28.21
CA LEU A 817 -25.59 8.46 -27.95
C LEU A 817 -25.95 8.86 -26.53
N GLU A 818 -27.09 9.53 -26.37
CA GLU A 818 -27.65 9.83 -25.05
C GLU A 818 -27.71 8.52 -24.27
N ALA A 819 -26.75 8.34 -23.36
CA ALA A 819 -26.79 7.25 -22.42
C ALA A 819 -28.03 7.47 -21.55
N GLU A 820 -28.81 6.40 -21.34
CA GLU A 820 -29.87 6.39 -20.33
C GLU A 820 -29.35 7.02 -19.03
N SER A 821 -30.21 7.72 -18.29
CA SER A 821 -29.87 8.35 -17.01
C SER A 821 -29.57 7.29 -15.95
N ASP A 822 -28.43 6.65 -16.09
CA ASP A 822 -27.95 5.61 -15.22
C ASP A 822 -27.06 6.23 -14.15
N TRP A 823 -27.23 5.77 -12.92
CA TRP A 823 -26.33 6.14 -11.83
C TRP A 823 -24.89 5.83 -12.22
N GLU A 824 -24.07 6.88 -12.22
CA GLU A 824 -22.65 6.80 -12.48
C GLU A 824 -21.93 6.49 -11.18
N GLU A 825 -21.05 5.50 -11.20
CA GLU A 825 -20.09 5.33 -10.11
C GLU A 825 -19.29 6.65 -10.01
N PRO A 826 -19.32 7.35 -8.86
CA PRO A 826 -18.59 8.59 -8.73
C PRO A 826 -17.13 8.33 -9.08
N VAL A 827 -16.61 9.13 -10.01
CA VAL A 827 -15.19 9.18 -10.34
C VAL A 827 -14.43 9.40 -9.03
N LEU A 828 -13.22 8.84 -8.91
CA LEU A 828 -12.29 9.13 -7.81
C LEU A 828 -12.01 10.64 -7.78
N GLU A 829 -12.92 11.41 -7.20
CA GLU A 829 -12.67 12.78 -6.81
C GLU A 829 -11.75 12.71 -5.59
N PRO A 830 -10.70 13.56 -5.53
CA PRO A 830 -9.92 13.72 -4.32
C PRO A 830 -10.87 13.89 -3.14
N ILE A 831 -10.59 13.24 -2.00
CA ILE A 831 -11.37 13.46 -0.80
C ILE A 831 -11.35 14.96 -0.52
N GLN A 832 -12.47 15.63 -0.75
CA GLN A 832 -12.69 17.00 -0.33
C GLN A 832 -12.84 16.93 1.18
N LEU A 833 -11.77 17.26 1.90
CA LEU A 833 -11.72 17.24 3.37
C LEU A 833 -12.61 18.33 3.99
N GLU A 834 -13.24 19.18 3.17
CA GLU A 834 -14.13 20.28 3.54
C GLU A 834 -15.43 19.83 4.21
N GLU A 835 -15.84 18.56 4.08
CA GLU A 835 -16.92 17.97 4.89
C GLU A 835 -16.36 17.15 6.06
N SER A 836 -15.69 17.88 6.96
CA SER A 836 -15.45 17.45 8.32
C SER A 836 -16.80 17.27 9.05
N PRO A 837 -17.14 16.09 9.59
CA PRO A 837 -18.29 15.98 10.52
C PRO A 837 -18.02 16.66 11.87
N PHE A 838 -16.85 17.28 12.05
CA PHE A 838 -16.47 18.03 13.24
C PHE A 838 -16.96 19.47 13.12
N GLU A 839 -18.26 19.68 13.29
CA GLU A 839 -18.75 21.00 13.70
C GLU A 839 -18.37 21.20 15.18
N PRO A 840 -17.77 22.35 15.54
CA PRO A 840 -17.60 22.71 16.95
C PRO A 840 -18.99 22.83 17.58
N ILE A 841 -19.22 22.12 18.68
CA ILE A 841 -20.44 22.22 19.49
C ILE A 841 -20.47 23.62 20.09
N GLU A 842 -21.15 24.55 19.43
CA GLU A 842 -21.67 25.75 20.09
C GLU A 842 -22.95 25.39 20.83
N ALA A 843 -23.00 25.74 22.12
CA ALA A 843 -24.09 25.44 23.03
C ALA A 843 -25.43 25.98 22.51
N ILE A 844 -26.37 25.09 22.21
CA ILE A 844 -27.78 25.41 22.04
C ILE A 844 -28.49 25.02 23.33
N ASP A 845 -28.65 25.99 24.22
CA ASP A 845 -29.65 25.95 25.30
C ASP A 845 -30.67 27.05 25.04
N ALA A 846 -31.82 26.65 24.49
CA ALA A 846 -33.15 27.23 24.72
C ALA A 846 -34.14 26.65 23.70
N LEU A 847 -34.78 25.54 24.04
CA LEU A 847 -36.09 25.21 23.48
C LEU A 847 -37.13 25.33 24.60
N ASP A 848 -37.90 26.41 24.48
CA ASP A 848 -39.10 26.68 25.25
C ASP A 848 -40.14 25.57 25.05
N VAL A 849 -40.79 25.30 26.17
CA VAL A 849 -41.96 24.45 26.35
C VAL A 849 -43.15 25.10 25.65
N ASP A 850 -43.90 24.34 24.84
CA ASP A 850 -45.36 24.44 24.93
C ASP A 850 -46.08 23.17 24.50
N ASN A 851 -47.03 22.80 25.34
CA ASN A 851 -47.98 21.71 25.23
C ASN A 851 -48.98 21.93 24.09
N THR A 852 -49.42 20.85 23.45
CA THR A 852 -50.85 20.57 23.32
C THR A 852 -51.08 19.07 23.21
N ASP A 853 -51.89 18.57 24.14
CA ASP A 853 -52.53 17.26 24.18
C ASP A 853 -53.30 16.94 22.90
N GLU A 854 -53.29 15.67 22.49
CA GLU A 854 -54.54 14.93 22.20
C GLU A 854 -54.29 13.42 22.28
N ALA A 855 -55.30 12.72 22.81
CA ALA A 855 -55.19 11.44 23.51
C ALA A 855 -55.59 10.20 22.68
N MET A 856 -55.39 9.04 23.32
CA MET A 856 -56.02 7.71 23.08
C MET A 856 -55.46 6.89 21.90
N GLU A 857 -55.29 5.57 21.95
CA GLU A 857 -55.69 4.52 22.90
C GLU A 857 -54.86 3.24 22.62
N LEU A 858 -54.61 2.45 23.66
CA LEU A 858 -54.02 1.11 23.59
C LEU A 858 -55.06 0.07 23.18
N VAL A 859 -54.78 -0.75 22.15
CA VAL A 859 -55.39 -2.09 22.01
C VAL A 859 -54.39 -3.08 21.41
N GLU A 860 -54.11 -4.14 22.17
CA GLU A 860 -53.41 -5.36 21.76
C GLU A 860 -54.43 -6.50 21.44
N PRO A 861 -54.04 -7.70 20.95
CA PRO A 861 -54.45 -8.21 19.65
C PRO A 861 -55.51 -9.32 19.70
N SER A 862 -56.14 -9.60 18.55
CA SER A 862 -57.04 -10.76 18.36
C SER A 862 -56.56 -11.69 17.24
N THR A 863 -56.22 -12.93 17.60
CA THR A 863 -56.40 -14.15 16.76
C THR A 863 -57.83 -14.70 16.99
N PRO A 864 -58.44 -15.69 16.27
CA PRO A 864 -57.84 -16.78 15.47
C PRO A 864 -58.60 -17.30 14.18
N ALA A 865 -57.90 -18.11 13.35
CA ALA A 865 -58.32 -19.39 12.67
C ALA A 865 -59.50 -19.45 11.64
N PRO A 866 -59.75 -20.59 10.91
CA PRO A 866 -58.88 -21.58 10.23
C PRO A 866 -59.37 -22.14 8.85
N ARG A 867 -58.46 -22.89 8.18
CA ARG A 867 -58.63 -24.14 7.36
C ARG A 867 -59.56 -24.19 6.12
N SER A 868 -59.01 -24.71 5.01
CA SER A 868 -59.34 -26.04 4.41
C SER A 868 -58.51 -26.31 3.13
N ALA A 869 -58.69 -27.46 2.45
CA ALA A 869 -57.85 -28.66 2.53
C ALA A 869 -57.90 -29.41 1.17
N ARG A 870 -56.90 -30.30 0.93
CA ARG A 870 -56.89 -31.51 0.05
C ARG A 870 -56.74 -31.28 -1.47
N ARG A 871 -56.04 -32.12 -2.29
CA ARG A 871 -55.70 -33.58 -2.38
C ARG A 871 -54.38 -33.69 -3.20
N ALA A 872 -53.35 -34.50 -2.94
CA ALA A 872 -53.16 -35.95 -2.74
C ALA A 872 -53.14 -36.83 -4.01
N ARG A 873 -51.96 -37.43 -4.32
CA ARG A 873 -51.70 -38.89 -4.58
C ARG A 873 -50.24 -39.09 -5.09
N ARG A 874 -49.58 -40.26 -5.07
CA ARG A 874 -49.27 -41.35 -4.09
C ARG A 874 -48.58 -42.47 -4.92
N ARG A 875 -47.45 -43.03 -4.45
CA ARG A 875 -47.00 -44.47 -4.43
C ARG A 875 -45.45 -44.57 -4.56
N ALA A 876 -44.67 -45.06 -3.58
CA ALA A 876 -44.53 -46.42 -2.95
C ALA A 876 -43.58 -47.33 -3.78
N ARG A 877 -42.70 -48.23 -3.27
CA ARG A 877 -42.28 -48.73 -1.93
C ARG A 877 -41.14 -49.76 -2.15
N GLY A 878 -40.29 -50.01 -1.14
CA GLY A 878 -39.52 -51.27 -0.94
C GLY A 878 -38.20 -51.03 -0.16
N ARG A 879 -38.09 -51.17 1.18
CA ARG A 879 -38.01 -52.34 2.10
C ARG A 879 -36.85 -53.34 1.84
N ARG A 880 -35.83 -53.36 2.73
CA ARG A 880 -35.52 -54.48 3.65
C ARG A 880 -34.47 -54.13 4.72
N ARG A 881 -34.60 -54.80 5.88
CA ARG A 881 -33.84 -54.74 7.14
C ARG A 881 -32.60 -55.65 7.11
N GLY A 882 -31.62 -55.37 7.98
CA GLY A 882 -30.71 -56.36 8.56
C GLY A 882 -29.71 -55.74 9.56
N LYS A 883 -29.81 -56.10 10.84
CA LYS A 883 -28.83 -55.85 11.93
C LYS A 883 -28.04 -57.15 12.17
N SER A 884 -26.73 -57.08 12.42
CA SER A 884 -26.03 -57.96 13.37
C SER A 884 -24.63 -57.44 13.71
N GLU A 885 -24.31 -57.40 15.00
CA GLU A 885 -22.97 -57.31 15.58
C GLU A 885 -22.26 -58.68 15.54
N ARG A 886 -20.93 -58.70 15.36
CA ARG A 886 -19.93 -59.43 16.18
C ARG A 886 -18.53 -59.50 15.52
N THR A 887 -17.54 -58.93 16.24
CA THR A 887 -16.17 -59.43 16.54
C THR A 887 -15.40 -60.33 15.55
N ALA A 888 -14.18 -59.92 15.14
CA ALA A 888 -12.89 -60.45 15.63
C ALA A 888 -11.67 -59.89 14.85
N GLN A 889 -10.58 -59.61 15.60
CA GLN A 889 -9.14 -59.53 15.28
C GLN A 889 -8.65 -59.81 13.84
N VAL A 890 -7.68 -59.00 13.36
CA VAL A 890 -6.42 -59.50 12.75
C VAL A 890 -5.27 -58.51 13.03
N ASP A 891 -4.10 -59.10 13.31
CA ASP A 891 -2.83 -58.59 13.83
C ASP A 891 -1.98 -57.65 12.94
N ALA A 892 -1.06 -56.94 13.60
CA ALA A 892 0.16 -56.38 13.01
C ALA A 892 1.22 -57.47 12.74
N PRO A 893 2.16 -57.27 11.80
CA PRO A 893 3.50 -56.83 12.23
C PRO A 893 4.20 -55.86 11.25
N ALA A 894 5.25 -55.23 11.77
CA ALA A 894 6.16 -54.29 11.11
C ALA A 894 7.48 -54.98 10.65
N PRO A 895 8.60 -54.27 10.44
CA PRO A 895 9.23 -53.93 9.16
C PRO A 895 10.59 -54.61 8.94
N THR A 896 11.21 -54.50 7.74
CA THR A 896 12.64 -54.75 7.40
C THR A 896 12.76 -54.79 5.85
N GLU A 897 13.82 -54.40 5.12
CA GLU A 897 15.16 -53.88 5.41
C GLU A 897 15.90 -53.51 4.08
N THR A 898 16.67 -52.41 4.10
CA THR A 898 18.01 -52.18 3.47
C THR A 898 18.30 -52.23 1.94
N PRO A 899 19.47 -51.72 1.46
CA PRO A 899 20.44 -50.78 2.06
C PRO A 899 20.98 -49.66 1.14
N ILE A 900 21.62 -48.72 1.83
CA ILE A 900 22.54 -47.66 1.41
C ILE A 900 23.91 -48.24 1.00
N ILE A 901 24.54 -47.68 -0.04
CA ILE A 901 26.00 -47.73 -0.26
C ILE A 901 26.54 -46.30 -0.17
N ALA A 902 27.54 -46.14 0.69
CA ALA A 902 28.29 -44.91 0.94
C ALA A 902 29.40 -44.71 -0.10
N ILE A 903 29.64 -43.46 -0.51
CA ILE A 903 30.94 -43.02 -1.03
C ILE A 903 31.30 -41.69 -0.37
N GLN A 904 32.37 -41.70 0.42
CA GLN A 904 33.09 -40.52 0.93
C GLN A 904 33.84 -39.83 -0.22
N TRP A 905 33.84 -38.50 -0.26
CA TRP A 905 34.87 -37.75 -0.98
C TRP A 905 35.50 -36.68 -0.07
N ARG A 906 36.83 -36.67 -0.09
CA ARG A 906 37.75 -35.81 0.66
C ARG A 906 37.75 -34.36 0.15
N ARG A 907 38.14 -33.44 1.03
CA ARG A 907 38.57 -32.05 0.73
C ARG A 907 39.66 -31.99 -0.35
N PRO A 908 39.71 -30.90 -1.11
CA PRO A 908 40.95 -30.25 -1.52
C PRO A 908 41.12 -28.92 -0.77
N GLY A 909 42.27 -28.76 -0.10
CA GLY A 909 42.97 -27.48 -0.13
C GLY A 909 43.86 -27.51 -1.37
N GLU A 910 44.21 -26.32 -1.87
CA GLU A 910 44.69 -26.06 -3.25
C GLU A 910 43.61 -26.24 -4.32
N GLU A 911 43.14 -25.15 -4.91
CA GLU A 911 42.14 -24.22 -4.38
C GLU A 911 41.63 -23.45 -5.62
N GLU A 912 40.47 -23.86 -6.14
CA GLU A 912 39.66 -23.18 -7.17
C GLU A 912 38.27 -22.89 -6.60
#